data_AF-A0A3P9JFH0-F1
#
_entry.id   AF-A0A3P9JFH0-F1
#
_cell.length_a   1.000
_cell.length_b   1.000
_cell.length_c   1.000
_cell.angle_alpha   90.00
_cell.angle_beta   90.00
_cell.angle_gamma   90.00
#
_symmetry.space_group_name_H-M   'P 1'
#
loop_
_entity.id
_entity.type
_entity.pdbx_description
1 polymer ?
#
loop_
_entity_poly.entity_id
_entity_poly.type
_entity_poly.pdbx_seq_one_letter_code
_entity_poly.pdbx_strand_id
1 'polypeptide(L)'
;MEGNTNPNNPRRVFINDVDEFSSKNIAKFVSACEAGKEEEEEEESPQRKKPFEFEVVGNVSSSSSRQKPAFLLEQYVSPTREELFQVLLESDVVVYNVSESSLPRQVEEASWAVTALHAASESFKAEKMFILVSSVMGWATTAPKDPNDEDHLPSDEEFWKRRPHTRFKSHNTLEKLVIKLSKMKSKLKCYVVAAGLQYGFEENIFHYFFKVSWMLETPEVPVFGQGTNHIPTIHVFDLGGVIQNIIELKPKAKYFLAVDESKNTLEDIVKTISEVLGSGRVCRLLMEEAVAMKALKLQEVDCLSIDLRVDAANVNSLLNLSWRCQSGLVLNMESVVQEFKDSRQLQPIRICVLGPPAVGKTTVAEMICKHYKIHYISTGKAIEEKISQLKEMMSGSQPGDFSAEATAQKELEMIKQSMESSQGQLTEGQVFEILQEKLNSKQCRNQGFVLDGFPESYSQAAMHFSSEETGSQESHLESRAPGYNKTITPDFVFSLEASDDFLTERVRALPQSTAEEAHLVQDEFLSRLSEYRKLEEAEETVLDFFDHCEIHPEHIELSVEDPDYTDVMKRITEVVGLPKNYSRSYEEHKEEDPLKKEAERRQTLAAERRRRKEAVLAEMAAQHEAWHKSMQEVQRQEKERLEAQALPLRNYLMEFVVPSITEAMSQCCVLKPDDPIDFLAEFLLQNRTE
;
A
#
# COMPACT_ATOMS: atom_id res chain seq x y z
N MET A 1 -34.64 -29.44 -21.71
CA MET A 1 -34.84 -28.00 -21.97
C MET A 1 -33.50 -27.35 -21.76
N GLU A 2 -32.81 -27.14 -22.87
CA GLU A 2 -31.47 -26.55 -22.94
C GLU A 2 -31.55 -25.11 -22.42
N GLY A 3 -30.77 -24.82 -21.38
CA GLY A 3 -30.61 -23.48 -20.85
C GLY A 3 -29.80 -22.66 -21.84
N ASN A 4 -30.50 -21.82 -22.59
CA ASN A 4 -29.96 -20.82 -23.49
C ASN A 4 -29.10 -19.82 -22.68
N THR A 5 -27.81 -20.09 -22.52
CA THR A 5 -26.86 -19.07 -22.05
C THR A 5 -26.64 -18.12 -23.21
N ASN A 6 -27.29 -16.95 -23.16
CA ASN A 6 -26.98 -15.84 -24.06
C ASN A 6 -25.47 -15.57 -23.98
N PRO A 7 -24.70 -15.69 -25.07
CA PRO A 7 -23.25 -15.46 -25.08
C PRO A 7 -22.87 -13.97 -24.97
N ASN A 8 -23.84 -13.09 -24.69
CA ASN A 8 -23.71 -11.64 -24.72
C ASN A 8 -23.88 -10.95 -23.35
N ASN A 9 -23.98 -11.70 -22.26
CA ASN A 9 -24.03 -11.11 -20.92
C ASN A 9 -22.70 -11.33 -20.20
N PRO A 10 -22.03 -10.27 -19.71
CA PRO A 10 -20.76 -10.40 -19.02
C PRO A 10 -20.90 -11.25 -17.75
N ARG A 11 -19.86 -12.02 -17.43
CA ARG A 11 -19.83 -12.88 -16.23
C ARG A 11 -19.50 -12.02 -15.02
N ARG A 12 -20.31 -12.10 -13.95
CA ARG A 12 -20.05 -11.34 -12.73
C ARG A 12 -19.02 -12.06 -11.86
N VAL A 13 -17.88 -11.40 -11.59
CA VAL A 13 -16.76 -11.94 -10.82
C VAL A 13 -16.60 -11.18 -9.51
N PHE A 14 -16.78 -11.86 -8.38
CA PHE A 14 -16.47 -11.31 -7.08
C PHE A 14 -15.02 -11.57 -6.69
N ILE A 15 -14.33 -10.55 -6.19
CA ILE A 15 -12.97 -10.64 -5.63
C ILE A 15 -12.99 -9.99 -4.24
N ASN A 16 -12.46 -10.68 -3.21
CA ASN A 16 -12.42 -10.09 -1.88
C ASN A 16 -11.25 -9.11 -1.70
N ASP A 17 -11.45 -8.14 -0.81
CA ASP A 17 -10.43 -7.20 -0.32
C ASP A 17 -9.64 -6.53 -1.46
N VAL A 18 -10.36 -5.95 -2.42
CA VAL A 18 -9.79 -5.33 -3.65
C VAL A 18 -8.99 -4.05 -3.38
N ASP A 19 -8.81 -3.68 -2.12
CA ASP A 19 -7.88 -2.66 -1.64
C ASP A 19 -6.49 -3.24 -1.26
N GLU A 20 -6.37 -4.55 -1.09
CA GLU A 20 -5.09 -5.24 -0.90
C GLU A 20 -4.35 -5.41 -2.25
N PHE A 21 -3.02 -5.52 -2.21
CA PHE A 21 -2.15 -5.49 -3.40
C PHE A 21 -2.55 -6.53 -4.44
N SER A 22 -2.64 -7.80 -4.04
CA SER A 22 -2.91 -8.90 -4.96
C SER A 22 -4.30 -8.81 -5.56
N SER A 23 -5.32 -8.69 -4.69
CA SER A 23 -6.72 -8.63 -5.10
C SER A 23 -7.02 -7.43 -5.99
N LYS A 24 -6.42 -6.26 -5.72
CA LYS A 24 -6.53 -5.06 -6.55
C LYS A 24 -6.00 -5.30 -7.97
N ASN A 25 -4.82 -5.90 -8.09
CA ASN A 25 -4.18 -6.12 -9.39
C ASN A 25 -4.84 -7.26 -10.18
N ILE A 26 -5.29 -8.32 -9.50
CA ILE A 26 -6.12 -9.38 -10.11
C ILE A 26 -7.44 -8.78 -10.62
N ALA A 27 -8.11 -7.92 -9.83
CA ALA A 27 -9.35 -7.27 -10.23
C ALA A 27 -9.16 -6.39 -11.46
N LYS A 28 -8.10 -5.58 -11.49
CA LYS A 28 -7.74 -4.78 -12.67
C LYS A 28 -7.51 -5.66 -13.90
N PHE A 29 -6.75 -6.74 -13.77
CA PHE A 29 -6.47 -7.66 -14.87
C PHE A 29 -7.77 -8.26 -15.43
N VAL A 30 -8.59 -8.88 -14.56
CA VAL A 30 -9.84 -9.54 -14.97
C VAL A 30 -10.82 -8.54 -15.59
N SER A 31 -10.88 -7.30 -15.08
CA SER A 31 -11.75 -6.25 -15.64
C SER A 31 -11.32 -5.77 -17.03
N ALA A 32 -10.04 -5.92 -17.37
CA ALA A 32 -9.48 -5.47 -18.64
C ALA A 32 -9.56 -6.54 -19.74
N CYS A 33 -10.03 -7.76 -19.43
CA CYS A 33 -10.20 -8.83 -20.39
C CYS A 33 -11.37 -8.51 -21.36
N GLU A 34 -11.04 -8.41 -22.65
CA GLU A 34 -12.01 -8.23 -23.73
C GLU A 34 -12.59 -9.58 -24.19
N ALA A 35 -13.88 -9.63 -24.52
CA ALA A 35 -14.53 -10.85 -24.99
C ALA A 35 -13.99 -11.27 -26.39
N GLY A 36 -13.44 -12.48 -26.46
CA GLY A 36 -13.08 -13.16 -27.71
C GLY A 36 -11.74 -12.75 -28.34
N LYS A 37 -10.63 -13.01 -27.66
CA LYS A 37 -9.31 -13.18 -28.32
C LYS A 37 -9.23 -14.58 -28.94
N GLU A 38 -9.92 -14.78 -30.06
CA GLU A 38 -9.41 -15.72 -31.06
C GLU A 38 -8.51 -14.89 -31.99
N GLU A 39 -7.27 -15.35 -32.17
CA GLU A 39 -6.32 -14.80 -33.13
C GLU A 39 -6.89 -14.98 -34.55
N GLU A 40 -7.62 -13.99 -35.06
CA GLU A 40 -7.84 -13.84 -36.50
C GLU A 40 -7.06 -12.62 -36.98
N GLU A 41 -6.18 -12.90 -37.95
CA GLU A 41 -5.34 -11.94 -38.65
C GLU A 41 -6.13 -10.72 -39.17
N GLU A 42 -5.42 -9.60 -39.19
CA GLU A 42 -5.80 -8.26 -39.61
C GLU A 42 -6.87 -8.17 -40.72
N GLU A 43 -7.95 -7.41 -40.47
CA GLU A 43 -8.43 -6.39 -41.41
C GLU A 43 -9.01 -5.19 -40.63
N GLU A 44 -8.47 -4.00 -40.89
CA GLU A 44 -8.85 -2.73 -40.29
C GLU A 44 -10.32 -2.36 -40.58
N SER A 45 -11.10 -2.12 -39.52
CA SER A 45 -12.24 -1.20 -39.58
C SER A 45 -12.45 -0.45 -38.26
N PRO A 46 -12.80 0.86 -38.28
CA PRO A 46 -12.79 1.67 -37.07
C PRO A 46 -14.11 1.59 -36.29
N GLN A 47 -13.98 1.52 -34.96
CA GLN A 47 -14.97 1.88 -33.93
C GLN A 47 -16.24 1.02 -33.77
N ARG A 48 -16.09 -0.11 -33.06
CA ARG A 48 -17.05 -0.55 -32.03
C ARG A 48 -16.27 -1.18 -30.86
N LYS A 49 -16.20 -0.49 -29.72
CA LYS A 49 -15.63 -1.06 -28.48
C LYS A 49 -16.39 -2.36 -28.16
N LYS A 50 -15.70 -3.51 -28.21
CA LYS A 50 -16.27 -4.81 -27.81
C LYS A 50 -16.67 -4.74 -26.33
N PRO A 51 -17.78 -5.38 -25.89
CA PRO A 51 -18.14 -5.43 -24.47
C PRO A 51 -17.09 -6.24 -23.69
N PHE A 52 -16.75 -5.79 -22.49
CA PHE A 52 -15.87 -6.51 -21.56
C PHE A 52 -16.47 -7.88 -21.22
N GLU A 53 -15.62 -8.90 -21.06
CA GLU A 53 -16.09 -10.27 -20.78
C GLU A 53 -16.53 -10.45 -19.33
N PHE A 54 -15.91 -9.72 -18.40
CA PHE A 54 -16.13 -9.86 -16.96
C PHE A 54 -16.55 -8.54 -16.31
N GLU A 55 -17.56 -8.61 -15.45
CA GLU A 55 -17.97 -7.52 -14.56
C GLU A 55 -17.45 -7.79 -13.15
N VAL A 56 -16.43 -7.04 -12.73
CA VAL A 56 -15.74 -7.26 -11.45
C VAL A 56 -16.43 -6.49 -10.32
N VAL A 57 -16.77 -7.20 -9.25
CA VAL A 57 -17.28 -6.64 -7.99
C VAL A 57 -16.37 -7.04 -6.84
N GLY A 58 -16.28 -6.21 -5.79
CA GLY A 58 -15.44 -6.58 -4.65
C GLY A 58 -15.78 -5.83 -3.38
N ASN A 59 -15.30 -6.34 -2.25
CA ASN A 59 -15.37 -5.63 -0.98
C ASN A 59 -14.03 -4.96 -0.67
N VAL A 60 -14.08 -3.89 0.12
CA VAL A 60 -12.90 -3.22 0.66
C VAL A 60 -12.97 -3.09 2.17
N SER A 61 -11.81 -3.00 2.80
CA SER A 61 -11.72 -2.64 4.21
C SER A 61 -12.22 -1.20 4.46
N SER A 62 -12.72 -0.92 5.67
CA SER A 62 -13.25 0.40 6.03
C SER A 62 -12.23 1.54 6.03
N SER A 63 -10.93 1.21 5.98
CA SER A 63 -9.79 2.13 6.00
C SER A 63 -9.42 2.71 4.64
N SER A 64 -9.95 2.14 3.57
CA SER A 64 -9.55 2.46 2.19
C SER A 64 -10.40 3.59 1.60
N SER A 65 -9.86 4.28 0.59
CA SER A 65 -10.53 5.43 -0.02
C SER A 65 -11.97 5.06 -0.42
N ARG A 66 -12.95 5.88 -0.04
CA ARG A 66 -14.36 5.67 -0.43
C ARG A 66 -14.61 5.84 -1.92
N GLN A 67 -13.60 6.30 -2.68
CA GLN A 67 -13.71 6.43 -4.12
C GLN A 67 -13.62 5.05 -4.75
N LYS A 68 -14.69 4.68 -5.45
CA LYS A 68 -14.78 3.46 -6.22
C LYS A 68 -13.84 3.54 -7.43
N PRO A 69 -12.87 2.62 -7.57
CA PRO A 69 -12.03 2.54 -8.76
C PRO A 69 -12.86 2.32 -10.03
N ALA A 70 -12.40 2.89 -11.15
CA ALA A 70 -13.09 2.80 -12.44
C ALA A 70 -13.24 1.36 -12.97
N PHE A 71 -12.35 0.47 -12.56
CA PHE A 71 -12.33 -0.93 -13.00
C PHE A 71 -13.35 -1.83 -12.27
N LEU A 72 -13.98 -1.36 -11.19
CA LEU A 72 -15.03 -2.11 -10.49
C LEU A 72 -16.41 -1.73 -11.01
N LEU A 73 -17.33 -2.69 -11.06
CA LEU A 73 -18.76 -2.45 -11.23
C LEU A 73 -19.41 -2.04 -9.91
N GLU A 74 -19.07 -2.72 -8.81
CA GLU A 74 -19.62 -2.44 -7.47
C GLU A 74 -18.52 -2.60 -6.41
N GLN A 75 -18.57 -1.76 -5.38
CA GLN A 75 -17.66 -1.79 -4.23
C GLN A 75 -18.46 -1.84 -2.93
N TYR A 76 -18.19 -2.85 -2.12
CA TYR A 76 -18.84 -3.06 -0.83
C TYR A 76 -17.89 -2.72 0.32
N VAL A 77 -18.19 -1.68 1.10
CA VAL A 77 -17.33 -1.25 2.20
C VAL A 77 -17.69 -2.01 3.47
N SER A 78 -16.83 -2.96 3.88
CA SER A 78 -17.03 -3.78 5.09
C SER A 78 -18.44 -4.39 5.25
N PRO A 79 -18.91 -5.20 4.27
CA PRO A 79 -20.24 -5.79 4.31
C PRO A 79 -20.43 -6.71 5.52
N THR A 80 -21.67 -6.80 6.00
CA THR A 80 -22.09 -7.84 6.94
C THR A 80 -22.00 -9.22 6.27
N ARG A 81 -22.01 -10.31 7.06
CA ARG A 81 -21.99 -11.66 6.48
C ARG A 81 -23.21 -11.93 5.61
N GLU A 82 -24.36 -11.40 5.99
CA GLU A 82 -25.60 -11.53 5.23
C GLU A 82 -25.52 -10.81 3.89
N GLU A 83 -25.02 -9.57 3.88
CA GLU A 83 -24.81 -8.78 2.65
C GLU A 83 -23.76 -9.45 1.75
N LEU A 84 -22.61 -9.83 2.32
CA LEU A 84 -21.56 -10.53 1.59
C LEU A 84 -22.10 -11.80 0.95
N PHE A 85 -22.89 -12.59 1.68
CA PHE A 85 -23.50 -13.81 1.13
C PHE A 85 -24.42 -13.53 -0.06
N GLN A 86 -25.21 -12.45 -0.04
CA GLN A 86 -26.04 -12.07 -1.20
C GLN A 86 -25.17 -11.75 -2.42
N VAL A 87 -24.11 -10.94 -2.23
CA VAL A 87 -23.18 -10.60 -3.32
C VAL A 87 -22.52 -11.86 -3.90
N LEU A 88 -22.12 -12.80 -3.04
CA LEU A 88 -21.56 -14.09 -3.46
C LEU A 88 -22.58 -14.94 -4.24
N LEU A 89 -23.86 -14.94 -3.85
CA LEU A 89 -24.93 -15.65 -4.55
C LEU A 89 -25.26 -15.04 -5.92
N GLU A 90 -25.11 -13.73 -6.07
CA GLU A 90 -25.29 -13.02 -7.34
C GLU A 90 -24.14 -13.25 -8.32
N SER A 91 -22.93 -13.55 -7.83
CA SER A 91 -21.72 -13.67 -8.65
C SER A 91 -21.58 -15.04 -9.31
N ASP A 92 -21.21 -15.08 -10.59
CA ASP A 92 -20.97 -16.33 -11.34
C ASP A 92 -19.64 -17.00 -10.92
N VAL A 93 -18.64 -16.17 -10.66
CA VAL A 93 -17.32 -16.57 -10.16
C VAL A 93 -17.03 -15.83 -8.86
N VAL A 94 -16.51 -16.56 -7.88
CA VAL A 94 -16.03 -16.03 -6.60
C VAL A 94 -14.56 -16.35 -6.49
N VAL A 95 -13.71 -15.34 -6.56
CA VAL A 95 -12.27 -15.44 -6.27
C VAL A 95 -12.04 -14.97 -4.85
N TYR A 96 -11.64 -15.89 -3.98
CA TYR A 96 -11.31 -15.60 -2.59
C TYR A 96 -9.81 -15.71 -2.37
N ASN A 97 -9.16 -14.57 -2.22
CA ASN A 97 -7.76 -14.41 -1.98
C ASN A 97 -7.43 -14.34 -0.49
N VAL A 98 -6.56 -15.25 -0.05
CA VAL A 98 -6.02 -15.32 1.30
C VAL A 98 -4.49 -15.45 1.27
N SER A 99 -3.85 -15.26 0.10
CA SER A 99 -2.41 -15.47 -0.08
C SER A 99 -1.56 -14.47 0.67
N GLU A 100 -2.05 -13.23 0.82
CA GLU A 100 -1.34 -12.13 1.49
C GLU A 100 -1.59 -12.11 3.00
N SER A 101 -2.54 -12.93 3.47
CA SER A 101 -3.06 -12.79 4.82
C SER A 101 -2.55 -13.81 5.81
N SER A 102 -1.89 -13.24 6.81
CA SER A 102 -1.64 -13.74 8.14
C SER A 102 -2.84 -14.24 8.96
N LEU A 103 -3.99 -13.61 8.71
CA LEU A 103 -4.99 -13.46 9.75
C LEU A 103 -5.98 -14.64 9.71
N PRO A 104 -6.16 -15.36 10.84
CA PRO A 104 -7.12 -16.46 10.91
C PRO A 104 -8.53 -16.06 10.46
N ARG A 105 -8.90 -14.78 10.67
CA ARG A 105 -10.21 -14.24 10.32
C ARG A 105 -10.54 -14.37 8.83
N GLN A 106 -9.64 -13.99 7.92
CA GLN A 106 -9.93 -14.09 6.48
C GLN A 106 -10.01 -15.55 6.03
N VAL A 107 -9.17 -16.43 6.59
CA VAL A 107 -9.24 -17.88 6.34
C VAL A 107 -10.56 -18.48 6.85
N GLU A 108 -11.03 -18.06 8.04
CA GLU A 108 -12.34 -18.44 8.58
C GLU A 108 -13.50 -17.93 7.72
N GLU A 109 -13.40 -16.69 7.22
CA GLU A 109 -14.39 -16.08 6.35
C GLU A 109 -14.46 -16.81 5.00
N ALA A 110 -13.32 -17.10 4.37
CA ALA A 110 -13.25 -17.90 3.15
C ALA A 110 -13.81 -19.33 3.37
N SER A 111 -13.51 -19.95 4.53
CA SER A 111 -14.06 -21.26 4.91
C SER A 111 -15.58 -21.22 5.04
N TRP A 112 -16.12 -20.15 5.65
CA TRP A 112 -17.55 -19.92 5.73
C TRP A 112 -18.16 -19.69 4.34
N ALA A 113 -17.56 -18.82 3.53
CA ALA A 113 -18.06 -18.45 2.21
C ALA A 113 -18.22 -19.67 1.29
N VAL A 114 -17.18 -20.50 1.17
CA VAL A 114 -17.25 -21.72 0.34
C VAL A 114 -18.26 -22.73 0.87
N THR A 115 -18.39 -22.86 2.19
CA THR A 115 -19.34 -23.79 2.82
C THR A 115 -20.78 -23.32 2.62
N ALA A 116 -21.04 -22.02 2.79
CA ALA A 116 -22.34 -21.41 2.59
C ALA A 116 -22.78 -21.49 1.12
N LEU A 117 -21.88 -21.21 0.18
CA LEU A 117 -22.12 -21.38 -1.25
C LEU A 117 -22.40 -22.84 -1.62
N HIS A 118 -21.62 -23.78 -1.08
CA HIS A 118 -21.86 -25.20 -1.33
C HIS A 118 -23.22 -25.66 -0.78
N ALA A 119 -23.60 -25.20 0.41
CA ALA A 119 -24.92 -25.49 1.00
C ALA A 119 -26.07 -24.90 0.16
N ALA A 120 -25.87 -23.75 -0.46
CA ALA A 120 -26.84 -23.13 -1.36
C ALA A 120 -26.77 -23.67 -2.81
N SER A 121 -25.88 -24.61 -3.12
CA SER A 121 -25.57 -25.00 -4.50
C SER A 121 -26.76 -25.56 -5.28
N GLU A 122 -27.74 -26.18 -4.62
CA GLU A 122 -28.95 -26.68 -5.27
C GLU A 122 -29.83 -25.55 -5.82
N SER A 123 -29.85 -24.41 -5.10
CA SER A 123 -30.64 -23.22 -5.44
C SER A 123 -30.09 -22.43 -6.63
N PHE A 124 -28.87 -22.75 -7.10
CA PHE A 124 -28.24 -22.01 -8.18
C PHE A 124 -28.98 -22.20 -9.52
N LYS A 125 -29.24 -21.09 -10.20
CA LYS A 125 -29.82 -21.08 -11.55
C LYS A 125 -28.86 -21.65 -12.60
N ALA A 126 -27.57 -21.39 -12.44
CA ALA A 126 -26.48 -21.84 -13.31
C ALA A 126 -25.32 -22.40 -12.47
N GLU A 127 -24.36 -23.05 -13.13
CA GLU A 127 -23.12 -23.48 -12.49
C GLU A 127 -22.30 -22.25 -12.07
N LYS A 128 -21.80 -22.26 -10.83
CA LYS A 128 -20.94 -21.22 -10.27
C LYS A 128 -19.53 -21.75 -10.01
N MET A 129 -18.56 -20.86 -9.95
CA MET A 129 -17.16 -21.19 -9.65
C MET A 129 -16.67 -20.49 -8.39
N PHE A 130 -15.93 -21.22 -7.55
CA PHE A 130 -15.20 -20.70 -6.41
C PHE A 130 -13.70 -20.99 -6.60
N ILE A 131 -12.87 -19.96 -6.66
CA ILE A 131 -11.41 -20.05 -6.79
C ILE A 131 -10.80 -19.53 -5.49
N LEU A 132 -10.14 -20.40 -4.75
CA LEU A 132 -9.33 -20.01 -3.60
C LEU A 132 -7.91 -19.67 -4.07
N VAL A 133 -7.49 -18.41 -3.90
CA VAL A 133 -6.08 -18.02 -4.05
C VAL A 133 -5.42 -18.12 -2.66
N SER A 134 -4.58 -19.14 -2.49
CA SER A 134 -3.84 -19.45 -1.27
C SER A 134 -2.35 -19.17 -1.47
N SER A 135 -1.53 -19.45 -0.45
CA SER A 135 -0.09 -19.20 -0.48
C SER A 135 0.72 -20.49 -0.66
N VAL A 136 1.86 -20.38 -1.36
CA VAL A 136 2.89 -21.43 -1.44
C VAL A 136 3.44 -21.83 -0.08
N MET A 137 3.20 -21.03 0.98
CA MET A 137 3.51 -21.40 2.37
C MET A 137 2.80 -22.68 2.85
N GLY A 138 1.76 -23.14 2.13
CA GLY A 138 1.18 -24.48 2.26
C GLY A 138 2.15 -25.63 1.95
N TRP A 139 3.28 -25.33 1.32
CA TRP A 139 4.35 -26.25 0.90
C TRP A 139 5.67 -26.04 1.63
N ALA A 140 5.82 -25.01 2.46
CA ALA A 140 7.10 -24.53 2.99
C ALA A 140 7.98 -25.57 3.72
N THR A 141 7.42 -26.66 4.25
CA THR A 141 8.19 -27.71 4.94
C THR A 141 8.20 -29.04 4.17
N THR A 142 7.85 -28.98 2.89
CA THR A 142 7.86 -30.15 1.99
C THR A 142 9.30 -30.41 1.58
N ALA A 143 9.88 -31.49 2.11
CA ALA A 143 11.22 -31.90 1.70
C ALA A 143 11.20 -32.38 0.24
N PRO A 144 12.22 -32.03 -0.57
CA PRO A 144 12.42 -32.67 -1.86
C PRO A 144 12.67 -34.17 -1.67
N LYS A 145 12.37 -34.98 -2.70
CA LYS A 145 12.60 -36.43 -2.67
C LYS A 145 14.10 -36.74 -2.54
N ASP A 146 14.95 -35.91 -3.15
CA ASP A 146 16.40 -35.85 -2.99
C ASP A 146 16.85 -34.38 -3.12
N PRO A 147 17.62 -33.83 -2.16
CA PRO A 147 18.09 -32.43 -2.20
C PRO A 147 19.03 -32.10 -3.38
N ASN A 148 19.63 -33.11 -4.03
CA ASN A 148 20.54 -32.95 -5.17
C ASN A 148 19.92 -33.29 -6.53
N ASP A 149 18.65 -33.72 -6.57
CA ASP A 149 17.95 -34.09 -7.80
C ASP A 149 17.15 -32.89 -8.33
N GLU A 150 17.69 -32.21 -9.35
CA GLU A 150 17.04 -31.06 -9.99
C GLU A 150 15.88 -31.44 -10.92
N ASP A 151 15.79 -32.72 -11.30
CA ASP A 151 14.81 -33.21 -12.28
C ASP A 151 13.48 -33.59 -11.62
N HIS A 152 13.45 -33.84 -10.31
CA HIS A 152 12.27 -34.34 -9.59
C HIS A 152 11.78 -33.39 -8.48
N LEU A 153 11.41 -32.18 -8.87
CA LEU A 153 10.81 -31.20 -7.95
C LEU A 153 9.38 -31.59 -7.54
N PRO A 154 8.92 -31.22 -6.32
CA PRO A 154 7.53 -31.35 -5.94
C PRO A 154 6.64 -30.50 -6.86
N SER A 155 5.66 -31.14 -7.49
CA SER A 155 4.69 -30.46 -8.36
C SER A 155 3.28 -30.50 -7.79
N ASP A 156 2.42 -29.63 -8.30
CA ASP A 156 0.99 -29.59 -7.95
C ASP A 156 0.22 -30.88 -8.28
N GLU A 157 0.75 -31.77 -9.13
CA GLU A 157 0.20 -33.11 -9.30
C GLU A 157 0.30 -33.96 -8.03
N GLU A 158 1.33 -33.76 -7.20
CA GLU A 158 1.56 -34.51 -5.95
C GLU A 158 1.12 -33.74 -4.70
N PHE A 159 0.21 -32.78 -4.83
CA PHE A 159 -0.15 -31.83 -3.77
C PHE A 159 -0.51 -32.45 -2.41
N TRP A 160 -0.99 -33.69 -2.36
CA TRP A 160 -1.38 -34.35 -1.12
C TRP A 160 -0.18 -34.70 -0.21
N LYS A 161 1.05 -34.71 -0.75
CA LYS A 161 2.28 -34.97 0.03
C LYS A 161 2.85 -33.73 0.73
N ARG A 162 2.33 -32.54 0.42
CA ARG A 162 2.85 -31.26 0.90
C ARG A 162 2.76 -31.12 2.42
N ARG A 163 3.67 -30.33 2.99
CA ARG A 163 3.68 -29.95 4.41
C ARG A 163 3.72 -28.43 4.57
N PRO A 164 2.75 -27.84 5.29
CA PRO A 164 2.66 -26.38 5.41
C PRO A 164 3.59 -25.84 6.49
N HIS A 165 3.91 -24.56 6.39
CA HIS A 165 4.51 -23.84 7.50
C HIS A 165 3.59 -23.86 8.75
N THR A 166 4.17 -23.74 9.95
CA THR A 166 3.43 -23.85 11.22
C THR A 166 2.29 -22.85 11.35
N ARG A 167 2.49 -21.61 10.85
CA ARG A 167 1.49 -20.54 10.85
C ARG A 167 0.43 -20.66 9.76
N PHE A 168 0.68 -21.45 8.70
CA PHE A 168 -0.20 -21.61 7.55
C PHE A 168 -1.00 -22.93 7.60
N LYS A 169 -1.12 -23.56 8.77
CA LYS A 169 -1.94 -24.76 8.98
C LYS A 169 -3.43 -24.52 8.72
N SER A 170 -3.92 -23.32 9.04
CA SER A 170 -5.29 -22.89 8.74
C SER A 170 -5.54 -22.83 7.24
N HIS A 171 -4.62 -22.23 6.46
CA HIS A 171 -4.69 -22.18 4.99
C HIS A 171 -4.74 -23.58 4.39
N ASN A 172 -3.85 -24.49 4.79
CA ASN A 172 -3.88 -25.87 4.31
C ASN A 172 -5.21 -26.58 4.66
N THR A 173 -5.77 -26.31 5.84
CA THR A 173 -7.08 -26.87 6.23
C THR A 173 -8.21 -26.35 5.33
N LEU A 174 -8.21 -25.05 5.02
CA LEU A 174 -9.12 -24.43 4.05
C LEU A 174 -8.92 -25.02 2.64
N GLU A 175 -7.70 -25.16 2.14
CA GLU A 175 -7.43 -25.78 0.84
C GLU A 175 -8.00 -27.20 0.76
N LYS A 176 -7.80 -28.02 1.80
CA LYS A 176 -8.37 -29.37 1.89
C LYS A 176 -9.90 -29.35 1.89
N LEU A 177 -10.52 -28.38 2.55
CA LEU A 177 -11.97 -28.18 2.54
C LEU A 177 -12.47 -27.88 1.12
N VAL A 178 -11.84 -26.93 0.43
CA VAL A 178 -12.20 -26.55 -0.95
C VAL A 178 -12.07 -27.74 -1.91
N ILE A 179 -10.98 -28.51 -1.81
CA ILE A 179 -10.78 -29.73 -2.60
C ILE A 179 -11.78 -30.84 -2.25
N LYS A 180 -12.19 -30.96 -0.98
CA LYS A 180 -13.23 -31.91 -0.58
C LYS A 180 -14.58 -31.55 -1.20
N LEU A 181 -14.94 -30.27 -1.17
CA LEU A 181 -16.19 -29.78 -1.76
C LEU A 181 -16.18 -29.88 -3.28
N SER A 182 -15.03 -29.71 -3.94
CA SER A 182 -14.91 -29.85 -5.40
C SER A 182 -15.19 -31.26 -5.93
N LYS A 183 -15.03 -32.28 -5.08
CA LYS A 183 -15.33 -33.69 -5.39
C LYS A 183 -16.81 -34.06 -5.22
N MET A 184 -17.59 -33.25 -4.49
CA MET A 184 -19.01 -33.48 -4.30
C MET A 184 -19.79 -33.11 -5.55
N LYS A 185 -20.87 -33.86 -5.85
CA LYS A 185 -21.77 -33.52 -6.95
C LYS A 185 -22.58 -32.29 -6.56
N SER A 186 -22.17 -31.12 -7.04
CA SER A 186 -22.86 -29.85 -6.84
C SER A 186 -22.77 -28.99 -8.09
N LYS A 187 -23.60 -27.94 -8.16
CA LYS A 187 -23.48 -26.88 -9.18
C LYS A 187 -22.34 -25.89 -8.88
N LEU A 188 -21.52 -26.14 -7.86
CA LEU A 188 -20.39 -25.30 -7.47
C LEU A 188 -19.07 -25.99 -7.84
N LYS A 189 -18.30 -25.40 -8.75
CA LYS A 189 -16.95 -25.85 -9.08
C LYS A 189 -15.94 -25.13 -8.21
N CYS A 190 -15.13 -25.89 -7.47
CA CYS A 190 -14.13 -25.33 -6.57
C CYS A 190 -12.70 -25.61 -7.07
N TYR A 191 -11.86 -24.59 -7.03
CA TYR A 191 -10.45 -24.63 -7.43
C TYR A 191 -9.57 -24.02 -6.32
N VAL A 192 -8.34 -24.50 -6.22
CA VAL A 192 -7.31 -23.93 -5.34
C VAL A 192 -6.11 -23.55 -6.19
N VAL A 193 -5.65 -22.30 -6.04
CA VAL A 193 -4.44 -21.76 -6.66
C VAL A 193 -3.49 -21.40 -5.53
N ALA A 194 -2.38 -22.13 -5.38
CA ALA A 194 -1.33 -21.80 -4.44
C ALA A 194 -0.32 -20.87 -5.14
N ALA A 195 -0.37 -19.58 -4.83
CA ALA A 195 0.48 -18.58 -5.45
C ALA A 195 1.86 -18.52 -4.77
N GLY A 196 2.92 -18.37 -5.58
CA GLY A 196 4.24 -17.95 -5.14
C GLY A 196 4.20 -16.58 -4.44
N LEU A 197 5.36 -16.15 -3.92
CA LEU A 197 5.50 -14.79 -3.40
C LEU A 197 5.31 -13.79 -4.54
N GLN A 198 4.36 -12.87 -4.34
CA GLN A 198 3.84 -12.03 -5.42
C GLN A 198 4.65 -10.74 -5.54
N TYR A 199 4.99 -10.37 -6.78
CA TYR A 199 5.73 -9.17 -7.13
C TYR A 199 5.09 -8.45 -8.34
N GLY A 200 5.59 -7.26 -8.67
CA GLY A 200 5.11 -6.42 -9.78
C GLY A 200 4.41 -5.14 -9.30
N PHE A 201 4.23 -4.18 -10.21
CA PHE A 201 3.57 -2.89 -9.92
C PHE A 201 4.11 -2.18 -8.66
N GLU A 202 3.26 -1.88 -7.66
CA GLU A 202 3.64 -1.13 -6.45
C GLU A 202 4.51 -1.92 -5.45
N GLU A 203 4.81 -3.18 -5.77
CA GLU A 203 5.47 -4.21 -4.96
C GLU A 203 4.74 -4.56 -3.64
N ASN A 204 4.91 -5.82 -3.22
CA ASN A 204 4.39 -6.32 -1.95
C ASN A 204 5.55 -6.71 -1.01
N ILE A 205 5.89 -8.00 -0.93
CA ILE A 205 6.87 -8.48 0.05
C ILE A 205 8.29 -7.98 -0.21
N PHE A 206 8.60 -7.62 -1.46
CA PHE A 206 9.90 -7.07 -1.86
C PHE A 206 9.99 -5.54 -1.76
N HIS A 207 8.89 -4.86 -1.38
CA HIS A 207 8.82 -3.40 -1.32
C HIS A 207 9.94 -2.78 -0.46
N TYR A 208 10.28 -3.42 0.67
CA TYR A 208 11.36 -2.95 1.54
C TYR A 208 12.70 -2.80 0.78
N PHE A 209 13.06 -3.80 -0.03
CA PHE A 209 14.31 -3.79 -0.79
C PHE A 209 14.28 -2.72 -1.88
N PHE A 210 13.18 -2.63 -2.64
CA PHE A 210 12.99 -1.57 -3.64
C PHE A 210 13.13 -0.17 -3.02
N LYS A 211 12.51 0.05 -1.86
CA LYS A 211 12.55 1.32 -1.13
C LYS A 211 13.96 1.66 -0.65
N VAL A 212 14.64 0.74 0.03
CA VAL A 212 16.00 1.00 0.53
C VAL A 212 16.98 1.23 -0.63
N SER A 213 16.89 0.42 -1.69
CA SER A 213 17.69 0.60 -2.90
C SER A 213 17.40 1.92 -3.62
N TRP A 214 16.14 2.37 -3.63
CA TRP A 214 15.75 3.65 -4.21
C TRP A 214 16.29 4.84 -3.42
N MET A 215 16.14 4.81 -2.09
CA MET A 215 16.54 5.93 -1.22
C MET A 215 18.05 6.12 -1.18
N LEU A 216 18.85 5.05 -1.37
CA LEU A 216 20.31 5.08 -1.36
C LEU A 216 20.91 5.64 -0.04
N GLU A 217 20.14 5.60 1.05
CA GLU A 217 20.58 6.03 2.39
C GLU A 217 21.63 5.06 2.99
N THR A 218 21.58 3.79 2.60
CA THR A 218 22.54 2.77 3.04
C THR A 218 23.49 2.38 1.89
N PRO A 219 24.80 2.25 2.14
CA PRO A 219 25.76 1.91 1.10
C PRO A 219 25.57 0.48 0.56
N GLU A 220 24.98 -0.38 1.38
CA GLU A 220 24.73 -1.80 1.11
C GLU A 220 23.27 -2.13 1.49
N VAL A 221 22.61 -2.94 0.68
CA VAL A 221 21.23 -3.39 0.92
C VAL A 221 21.27 -4.68 1.75
N PRO A 222 20.52 -4.78 2.86
CA PRO A 222 20.58 -5.96 3.70
C PRO A 222 19.84 -7.15 3.08
N VAL A 223 20.52 -8.29 3.03
CA VAL A 223 19.97 -9.62 2.79
C VAL A 223 19.79 -10.28 4.15
N PHE A 224 18.55 -10.58 4.52
CA PHE A 224 18.27 -11.20 5.81
C PHE A 224 18.51 -12.72 5.74
N GLY A 225 19.23 -13.25 6.72
CA GLY A 225 19.67 -14.64 6.76
C GLY A 225 20.87 -14.92 5.86
N GLN A 226 21.01 -16.18 5.40
CA GLN A 226 22.13 -16.56 4.54
C GLN A 226 21.94 -16.15 3.08
N GLY A 227 20.69 -15.91 2.66
CA GLY A 227 20.35 -15.52 1.29
C GLY A 227 20.35 -16.66 0.26
N THR A 228 20.80 -17.87 0.63
CA THR A 228 20.93 -19.03 -0.25
C THR A 228 19.62 -19.81 -0.47
N ASN A 229 18.55 -19.41 0.21
CA ASN A 229 17.25 -20.05 0.13
C ASN A 229 16.51 -19.66 -1.14
N HIS A 230 15.85 -20.64 -1.78
CA HIS A 230 15.13 -20.44 -3.03
C HIS A 230 13.72 -19.93 -2.78
N ILE A 231 13.37 -18.83 -3.42
CA ILE A 231 12.10 -18.15 -3.23
C ILE A 231 11.20 -18.40 -4.45
N PRO A 232 10.12 -19.18 -4.33
CA PRO A 232 9.15 -19.34 -5.42
C PRO A 232 8.33 -18.05 -5.57
N THR A 233 8.43 -17.41 -6.73
CA THR A 233 7.78 -16.13 -7.02
C THR A 233 6.72 -16.25 -8.13
N ILE A 234 5.84 -15.26 -8.22
CA ILE A 234 4.96 -15.07 -9.38
C ILE A 234 4.63 -13.59 -9.56
N HIS A 235 4.68 -13.09 -10.79
CA HIS A 235 4.23 -11.74 -11.09
C HIS A 235 2.69 -11.66 -10.94
N VAL A 236 2.18 -10.65 -10.26
CA VAL A 236 0.73 -10.56 -9.94
C VAL A 236 -0.16 -10.46 -11.18
N PHE A 237 0.36 -9.93 -12.30
CA PHE A 237 -0.31 -9.97 -13.60
C PHE A 237 -0.49 -11.40 -14.12
N ASP A 238 0.56 -12.23 -14.03
CA ASP A 238 0.53 -13.62 -14.49
C ASP A 238 -0.40 -14.46 -13.61
N LEU A 239 -0.46 -14.17 -12.30
CA LEU A 239 -1.45 -14.76 -11.40
C LEU A 239 -2.89 -14.41 -11.84
N GLY A 240 -3.14 -13.18 -12.29
CA GLY A 240 -4.40 -12.80 -12.92
C GLY A 240 -4.72 -13.65 -14.16
N GLY A 241 -3.71 -13.88 -15.02
CA GLY A 241 -3.82 -14.75 -16.20
C GLY A 241 -4.15 -16.20 -15.86
N VAL A 242 -3.55 -16.76 -14.80
CA VAL A 242 -3.87 -18.10 -14.28
C VAL A 242 -5.33 -18.19 -13.86
N ILE A 243 -5.81 -17.19 -13.12
CA ILE A 243 -7.21 -17.14 -12.64
C ILE A 243 -8.17 -17.04 -13.82
N GLN A 244 -7.89 -16.16 -14.79
CA GLN A 244 -8.69 -16.03 -16.01
C GLN A 244 -8.78 -17.37 -16.77
N ASN A 245 -7.64 -18.02 -17.01
CA ASN A 245 -7.61 -19.30 -17.72
C ASN A 245 -8.41 -20.39 -16.99
N ILE A 246 -8.38 -20.42 -15.66
CA ILE A 246 -9.21 -21.35 -14.88
C ILE A 246 -10.71 -21.06 -15.07
N ILE A 247 -11.11 -19.78 -15.13
CA ILE A 247 -12.49 -19.34 -15.36
C ILE A 247 -12.99 -19.76 -16.75
N GLU A 248 -12.15 -19.65 -17.76
CA GLU A 248 -12.47 -19.93 -19.16
C GLU A 248 -12.41 -21.43 -19.48
N LEU A 249 -11.28 -22.08 -19.20
CA LEU A 249 -11.01 -23.46 -19.61
C LEU A 249 -11.68 -24.50 -18.70
N LYS A 250 -12.06 -24.12 -17.47
CA LYS A 250 -12.66 -25.00 -16.46
C LYS A 250 -11.93 -26.36 -16.34
N PRO A 251 -10.62 -26.37 -16.04
CA PRO A 251 -9.81 -27.58 -16.11
C PRO A 251 -10.28 -28.69 -15.16
N LYS A 252 -9.91 -29.93 -15.49
CA LYS A 252 -10.23 -31.11 -14.68
C LYS A 252 -9.46 -31.12 -13.36
N ALA A 253 -8.18 -30.74 -13.40
CA ALA A 253 -7.38 -30.52 -12.20
C ALA A 253 -8.03 -29.46 -11.31
N LYS A 254 -7.91 -29.62 -9.99
CA LYS A 254 -8.56 -28.75 -8.98
C LYS A 254 -7.57 -27.98 -8.11
N TYR A 255 -6.29 -28.29 -8.23
CA TYR A 255 -5.20 -27.67 -7.50
C TYR A 255 -4.16 -27.21 -8.52
N PHE A 256 -3.76 -25.97 -8.43
CA PHE A 256 -2.78 -25.33 -9.30
C PHE A 256 -1.73 -24.67 -8.42
N LEU A 257 -0.46 -24.87 -8.73
CA LEU A 257 0.62 -24.08 -8.17
C LEU A 257 0.98 -23.00 -9.18
N ALA A 258 0.84 -21.74 -8.78
CA ALA A 258 1.10 -20.59 -9.64
C ALA A 258 2.43 -19.95 -9.22
N VAL A 259 3.51 -20.41 -9.87
CA VAL A 259 4.89 -19.91 -9.72
C VAL A 259 5.50 -19.71 -11.10
N ASP A 260 6.42 -18.77 -11.23
CA ASP A 260 7.26 -18.63 -12.42
C ASP A 260 8.30 -19.77 -12.52
N GLU A 261 9.01 -19.86 -13.64
CA GLU A 261 10.00 -20.94 -13.87
C GLU A 261 11.34 -20.65 -13.18
N SER A 262 11.45 -19.50 -12.50
CA SER A 262 12.71 -19.08 -11.91
C SER A 262 12.99 -19.82 -10.61
N LYS A 263 14.29 -20.06 -10.37
CA LYS A 263 14.81 -20.73 -9.17
C LYS A 263 15.82 -19.81 -8.50
N ASN A 264 15.46 -18.54 -8.35
CA ASN A 264 16.35 -17.53 -7.82
C ASN A 264 16.43 -17.64 -6.29
N THR A 265 17.63 -17.40 -5.75
CA THR A 265 17.80 -17.27 -4.30
C THR A 265 17.38 -15.89 -3.82
N LEU A 266 17.15 -15.74 -2.50
CA LEU A 266 16.87 -14.43 -1.92
C LEU A 266 18.02 -13.44 -2.17
N GLU A 267 19.27 -13.90 -2.11
CA GLU A 267 20.44 -13.08 -2.41
C GLU A 267 20.44 -12.60 -3.86
N ASP A 268 20.15 -13.49 -4.82
CA ASP A 268 20.07 -13.10 -6.24
C ASP A 268 19.03 -12.00 -6.46
N ILE A 269 17.82 -12.18 -5.91
CA ILE A 269 16.74 -11.20 -6.02
C ILE A 269 17.17 -9.85 -5.44
N VAL A 270 17.65 -9.82 -4.19
CA VAL A 270 18.02 -8.56 -3.51
C VAL A 270 19.22 -7.90 -4.18
N LYS A 271 20.19 -8.68 -4.66
CA LYS A 271 21.35 -8.17 -5.38
C LYS A 271 20.94 -7.54 -6.70
N THR A 272 20.10 -8.19 -7.50
CA THR A 272 19.63 -7.61 -8.76
C THR A 272 18.78 -6.34 -8.53
N ILE A 273 17.95 -6.29 -7.48
CA ILE A 273 17.26 -5.05 -7.09
C ILE A 273 18.28 -3.95 -6.79
N SER A 274 19.32 -4.25 -5.99
CA SER A 274 20.39 -3.31 -5.67
C SER A 274 21.18 -2.89 -6.93
N GLU A 275 21.41 -3.78 -7.87
CA GLU A 275 22.12 -3.50 -9.11
C GLU A 275 21.32 -2.63 -10.08
N VAL A 276 20.00 -2.76 -10.15
CA VAL A 276 19.18 -1.94 -11.05
C VAL A 276 18.81 -0.60 -10.42
N LEU A 277 18.37 -0.59 -9.16
CA LEU A 277 17.90 0.62 -8.47
C LEU A 277 18.98 1.34 -7.65
N GLY A 278 19.90 0.58 -7.07
CA GLY A 278 20.76 1.03 -5.99
C GLY A 278 22.26 0.98 -6.30
N SER A 279 23.08 0.73 -5.27
CA SER A 279 24.54 0.67 -5.38
C SER A 279 25.07 -0.64 -5.98
N GLY A 280 24.26 -1.69 -6.06
CA GLY A 280 24.68 -3.05 -6.41
C GLY A 280 25.33 -3.82 -5.26
N ARG A 281 25.60 -3.16 -4.12
CA ARG A 281 26.20 -3.80 -2.95
C ARG A 281 25.13 -4.35 -2.02
N VAL A 282 25.42 -5.50 -1.43
CA VAL A 282 24.55 -6.19 -0.47
C VAL A 282 25.36 -6.64 0.74
N CYS A 283 24.73 -6.68 1.91
CA CYS A 283 25.32 -7.19 3.14
C CYS A 283 24.39 -8.18 3.82
N ARG A 284 24.92 -9.14 4.57
CA ARG A 284 24.11 -10.15 5.25
C ARG A 284 23.82 -9.73 6.67
N LEU A 285 22.55 -9.75 7.05
CA LEU A 285 22.06 -9.47 8.40
C LEU A 285 21.33 -10.69 8.98
N LEU A 286 21.19 -10.75 10.30
CA LEU A 286 20.42 -11.80 10.94
C LEU A 286 18.91 -11.60 10.69
N MET A 287 18.13 -12.68 10.65
CA MET A 287 16.68 -12.60 10.41
C MET A 287 15.97 -11.85 11.55
N GLU A 288 16.47 -11.92 12.79
CA GLU A 288 15.92 -11.20 13.94
C GLU A 288 16.10 -9.68 13.81
N GLU A 289 17.14 -9.24 13.11
CA GLU A 289 17.42 -7.81 12.89
C GLU A 289 16.38 -7.18 11.97
N ALA A 290 15.83 -7.94 11.02
CA ALA A 290 14.76 -7.48 10.13
C ALA A 290 13.54 -6.93 10.87
N VAL A 291 13.15 -7.61 11.96
CA VAL A 291 12.02 -7.20 12.80
C VAL A 291 12.43 -6.07 13.74
N ALA A 292 13.63 -6.15 14.31
CA ALA A 292 14.14 -5.13 15.24
C ALA A 292 14.26 -3.75 14.60
N MET A 293 14.71 -3.70 13.35
CA MET A 293 14.81 -2.46 12.56
C MET A 293 13.48 -2.03 11.93
N LYS A 294 12.39 -2.79 12.15
CA LYS A 294 11.09 -2.61 11.49
C LYS A 294 11.17 -2.62 9.95
N ALA A 295 12.13 -3.36 9.39
CA ALA A 295 12.24 -3.53 7.94
C ALA A 295 11.12 -4.43 7.41
N LEU A 296 10.83 -5.52 8.14
CA LEU A 296 9.87 -6.54 7.75
C LEU A 296 8.98 -6.94 8.93
N LYS A 297 7.72 -7.27 8.64
CA LYS A 297 6.80 -7.90 9.59
C LYS A 297 7.19 -9.36 9.77
N LEU A 298 6.84 -9.93 10.92
CA LEU A 298 7.14 -11.34 11.24
C LEU A 298 6.65 -12.33 10.16
N GLN A 299 5.51 -12.04 9.53
CA GLN A 299 4.96 -12.88 8.45
C GLN A 299 5.77 -12.79 7.15
N GLU A 300 6.25 -11.59 6.84
CA GLU A 300 7.11 -11.35 5.67
C GLU A 300 8.46 -12.06 5.87
N VAL A 301 8.99 -12.05 7.10
CA VAL A 301 10.18 -12.84 7.48
C VAL A 301 9.94 -14.34 7.30
N ASP A 302 8.82 -14.88 7.77
CA ASP A 302 8.48 -16.30 7.60
C ASP A 302 8.44 -16.68 6.10
N CYS A 303 7.84 -15.82 5.26
CA CYS A 303 7.76 -16.02 3.82
C CYS A 303 9.13 -15.93 3.12
N LEU A 304 9.97 -14.96 3.49
CA LEU A 304 11.31 -14.79 2.91
C LEU A 304 12.33 -15.80 3.46
N SER A 305 11.99 -16.55 4.51
CA SER A 305 12.81 -17.64 5.05
C SER A 305 12.54 -19.00 4.39
N ILE A 306 11.61 -19.06 3.43
CA ILE A 306 11.29 -20.29 2.73
C ILE A 306 12.48 -20.73 1.85
N ASP A 307 12.75 -22.03 1.81
CA ASP A 307 13.65 -22.64 0.83
C ASP A 307 12.86 -23.71 0.09
N LEU A 308 12.29 -23.34 -1.06
CA LEU A 308 11.37 -24.19 -1.78
C LEU A 308 11.56 -24.07 -3.29
N ARG A 309 11.93 -25.19 -3.90
CA ARG A 309 11.93 -25.40 -5.35
C ARG A 309 10.74 -26.28 -5.70
N VAL A 310 9.88 -25.81 -6.58
CA VAL A 310 8.61 -26.46 -6.95
C VAL A 310 8.35 -26.30 -8.44
N ASP A 311 7.54 -27.18 -8.99
CA ASP A 311 7.17 -27.17 -10.41
C ASP A 311 5.66 -26.97 -10.62
N ALA A 312 5.30 -26.05 -11.51
CA ALA A 312 3.94 -25.65 -11.82
C ALA A 312 3.31 -26.51 -12.94
N ALA A 313 3.40 -27.84 -12.80
CA ALA A 313 3.04 -28.80 -13.85
C ALA A 313 1.63 -28.60 -14.42
N ASN A 314 0.60 -28.39 -13.57
CA ASN A 314 -0.77 -28.17 -14.05
C ASN A 314 -0.94 -26.82 -14.75
N VAL A 315 -0.22 -25.77 -14.34
CA VAL A 315 -0.27 -24.46 -15.01
C VAL A 315 0.35 -24.57 -16.40
N ASN A 316 1.55 -25.14 -16.47
CA ASN A 316 2.32 -25.25 -17.71
C ASN A 316 1.69 -26.20 -18.75
N SER A 317 0.96 -27.23 -18.30
CA SER A 317 0.37 -28.23 -19.20
C SER A 317 -1.10 -27.99 -19.56
N LEU A 318 -1.87 -27.30 -18.70
CA LEU A 318 -3.32 -27.17 -18.87
C LEU A 318 -3.79 -25.76 -19.23
N LEU A 319 -2.97 -24.73 -19.05
CA LEU A 319 -3.35 -23.33 -19.26
C LEU A 319 -2.52 -22.72 -20.40
N ASN A 320 -3.13 -21.82 -21.17
CA ASN A 320 -2.48 -21.09 -22.25
C ASN A 320 -2.25 -19.64 -21.79
N LEU A 321 -1.11 -19.41 -21.13
CA LEU A 321 -0.78 -18.11 -20.55
C LEU A 321 0.10 -17.28 -21.48
N SER A 322 -0.28 -16.02 -21.67
CA SER A 322 0.62 -14.98 -22.17
C SER A 322 1.46 -14.44 -21.01
N TRP A 323 2.53 -15.15 -20.65
CA TRP A 323 3.38 -14.78 -19.54
C TRP A 323 4.04 -13.41 -19.74
N ARG A 324 3.99 -12.57 -18.71
CA ARG A 324 4.76 -11.34 -18.61
C ARG A 324 6.15 -11.60 -18.04
N CYS A 325 6.26 -12.47 -17.04
CA CYS A 325 7.53 -12.78 -16.37
C CYS A 325 7.73 -14.29 -16.18
N GLN A 326 7.64 -15.09 -17.25
CA GLN A 326 7.86 -16.55 -17.19
C GLN A 326 9.23 -16.91 -16.60
N SER A 327 10.26 -16.16 -17.00
CA SER A 327 11.65 -16.31 -16.55
C SER A 327 11.92 -15.73 -15.15
N GLY A 328 10.89 -15.18 -14.51
CA GLY A 328 10.89 -14.68 -13.13
C GLY A 328 11.45 -13.27 -12.93
N LEU A 329 11.53 -12.88 -11.66
CA LEU A 329 11.81 -11.50 -11.24
C LEU A 329 13.20 -11.01 -11.65
N VAL A 330 14.25 -11.82 -11.46
CA VAL A 330 15.65 -11.40 -11.69
C VAL A 330 15.89 -11.00 -13.15
N LEU A 331 15.43 -11.81 -14.11
CA LEU A 331 15.63 -11.55 -15.54
C LEU A 331 14.74 -10.42 -16.08
N ASN A 332 13.64 -10.11 -15.41
CA ASN A 332 12.70 -9.05 -15.80
C ASN A 332 12.80 -7.80 -14.91
N MET A 333 13.86 -7.67 -14.12
CA MET A 333 13.98 -6.64 -13.08
C MET A 333 13.81 -5.21 -13.62
N GLU A 334 14.35 -4.88 -14.79
CA GLU A 334 14.24 -3.53 -15.37
C GLU A 334 12.78 -3.17 -15.67
N SER A 335 12.01 -4.09 -16.24
CA SER A 335 10.58 -3.91 -16.50
C SER A 335 9.81 -3.74 -15.20
N VAL A 336 10.08 -4.59 -14.21
CA VAL A 336 9.41 -4.52 -12.89
C VAL A 336 9.74 -3.22 -12.16
N VAL A 337 10.99 -2.76 -12.23
CA VAL A 337 11.41 -1.46 -11.69
C VAL A 337 10.67 -0.31 -12.36
N GLN A 338 10.43 -0.40 -13.67
CA GLN A 338 9.66 0.64 -14.34
C GLN A 338 8.18 0.60 -13.96
N GLU A 339 7.58 -0.58 -13.83
CA GLU A 339 6.23 -0.72 -13.29
C GLU A 339 6.09 -0.14 -11.88
N PHE A 340 7.14 -0.31 -11.07
CA PHE A 340 7.23 0.25 -9.73
C PHE A 340 7.28 1.79 -9.74
N LYS A 341 8.13 2.36 -10.61
CA LYS A 341 8.19 3.82 -10.82
C LYS A 341 6.83 4.37 -11.25
N ASP A 342 6.20 3.75 -12.24
CA ASP A 342 4.90 4.20 -12.77
C ASP A 342 3.77 4.06 -11.75
N SER A 343 3.68 2.92 -11.07
CA SER A 343 2.61 2.64 -10.11
C SER A 343 2.65 3.57 -8.90
N ARG A 344 3.85 4.02 -8.50
CA ARG A 344 4.07 4.95 -7.40
C ARG A 344 4.23 6.40 -7.84
N GLN A 345 4.20 6.66 -9.16
CA GLN A 345 4.44 7.97 -9.77
C GLN A 345 5.78 8.58 -9.36
N LEU A 346 6.78 7.73 -9.17
CA LEU A 346 8.16 8.13 -8.86
C LEU A 346 8.81 8.65 -10.13
N GLN A 347 8.83 9.97 -10.26
CA GLN A 347 9.48 10.65 -11.38
C GLN A 347 10.62 11.50 -10.84
N PRO A 348 11.83 11.42 -11.43
CA PRO A 348 12.91 12.31 -11.05
C PRO A 348 12.51 13.74 -11.35
N ILE A 349 12.74 14.65 -10.39
CA ILE A 349 12.54 16.09 -10.59
C ILE A 349 13.92 16.71 -10.80
N ARG A 350 14.14 17.32 -11.97
CA ARG A 350 15.44 17.92 -12.33
C ARG A 350 15.26 19.41 -12.48
N ILE A 351 15.96 20.16 -11.63
CA ILE A 351 15.83 21.61 -11.56
C ILE A 351 17.21 22.22 -11.80
N CYS A 352 17.25 23.34 -12.53
CA CYS A 352 18.42 24.18 -12.67
C CYS A 352 18.11 25.56 -12.09
N VAL A 353 18.97 26.06 -11.20
CA VAL A 353 18.85 27.40 -10.60
C VAL A 353 19.99 28.26 -11.11
N LEU A 354 19.63 29.30 -11.86
CA LEU A 354 20.52 30.27 -12.49
C LEU A 354 20.31 31.67 -11.89
N GLY A 355 21.22 32.59 -12.21
CA GLY A 355 21.17 33.97 -11.74
C GLY A 355 22.55 34.52 -11.33
N PRO A 356 22.63 35.81 -10.95
CA PRO A 356 23.90 36.48 -10.66
C PRO A 356 24.57 35.96 -9.38
N PRO A 357 25.88 36.21 -9.18
CA PRO A 357 26.55 35.86 -7.93
C PRO A 357 25.91 36.57 -6.73
N ALA A 358 25.98 35.94 -5.55
CA ALA A 358 25.41 36.43 -4.28
C ALA A 358 23.87 36.60 -4.21
N VAL A 359 23.12 36.23 -5.26
CA VAL A 359 21.65 36.30 -5.29
C VAL A 359 20.96 35.29 -4.36
N GLY A 360 21.65 34.21 -3.98
CA GLY A 360 21.09 33.17 -3.10
C GLY A 360 20.81 31.82 -3.76
N LYS A 361 21.32 31.56 -4.97
CA LYS A 361 21.12 30.29 -5.70
C LYS A 361 21.36 29.06 -4.84
N THR A 362 22.51 29.00 -4.16
CA THR A 362 22.87 27.89 -3.26
C THR A 362 21.85 27.68 -2.15
N THR A 363 21.38 28.77 -1.51
CA THR A 363 20.37 28.69 -0.44
C THR A 363 19.04 28.16 -0.97
N VAL A 364 18.57 28.69 -2.11
CA VAL A 364 17.33 28.24 -2.75
C VAL A 364 17.45 26.79 -3.21
N ALA A 365 18.57 26.41 -3.84
CA ALA A 365 18.84 25.05 -4.28
C ALA A 365 18.83 24.05 -3.11
N GLU A 366 19.43 24.39 -1.97
CA GLU A 366 19.38 23.56 -0.76
C GLU A 366 17.95 23.44 -0.19
N MET A 367 17.16 24.51 -0.22
CA MET A 367 15.75 24.49 0.19
C MET A 367 14.92 23.58 -0.73
N ILE A 368 15.11 23.65 -2.04
CA ILE A 368 14.48 22.77 -3.04
C ILE A 368 14.87 21.31 -2.78
N CYS A 369 16.17 21.02 -2.63
CA CYS A 369 16.67 19.68 -2.34
C CYS A 369 16.03 19.09 -1.08
N LYS A 370 15.87 19.90 -0.02
CA LYS A 370 15.21 19.47 1.21
C LYS A 370 13.71 19.22 1.03
N HIS A 371 13.01 20.08 0.29
CA HIS A 371 11.58 19.97 0.06
C HIS A 371 11.20 18.76 -0.81
N TYR A 372 11.92 18.59 -1.93
CA TYR A 372 11.67 17.53 -2.91
C TYR A 372 12.44 16.24 -2.62
N LYS A 373 13.40 16.27 -1.68
CA LYS A 373 14.32 15.17 -1.35
C LYS A 373 15.08 14.69 -2.58
N ILE A 374 15.75 15.62 -3.25
CA ILE A 374 16.53 15.38 -4.45
C ILE A 374 17.98 15.84 -4.25
N HIS A 375 18.89 15.41 -5.12
CA HIS A 375 20.31 15.62 -4.92
C HIS A 375 20.75 17.05 -5.28
N TYR A 376 21.50 17.69 -4.39
CA TYR A 376 22.15 18.96 -4.67
C TYR A 376 23.41 18.71 -5.50
N ILE A 377 23.55 19.39 -6.64
CA ILE A 377 24.71 19.30 -7.51
C ILE A 377 25.25 20.70 -7.75
N SER A 378 26.52 20.89 -7.39
CA SER A 378 27.32 22.05 -7.77
C SER A 378 28.66 21.55 -8.28
N THR A 379 29.30 22.29 -9.18
CA THR A 379 30.62 21.94 -9.72
C THR A 379 31.64 21.63 -8.62
N GLY A 380 31.72 22.47 -7.58
CA GLY A 380 32.62 22.26 -6.44
C GLY A 380 32.35 20.95 -5.68
N LYS A 381 31.11 20.74 -5.19
CA LYS A 381 30.75 19.51 -4.47
C LYS A 381 30.92 18.24 -5.33
N ALA A 382 30.63 18.30 -6.62
CA ALA A 382 30.80 17.14 -7.53
C ALA A 382 32.28 16.72 -7.63
N ILE A 383 33.20 17.69 -7.69
CA ILE A 383 34.65 17.44 -7.69
C ILE A 383 35.09 16.84 -6.35
N GLU A 384 34.65 17.42 -5.22
CA GLU A 384 34.97 16.92 -3.87
C GLU A 384 34.48 15.48 -3.65
N GLU A 385 33.27 15.18 -4.11
CA GLU A 385 32.69 13.84 -4.05
C GLU A 385 33.51 12.86 -4.90
N LYS A 386 33.87 13.21 -6.14
CA LYS A 386 34.70 12.36 -7.01
C LYS A 386 36.06 12.09 -6.39
N ILE A 387 36.71 13.11 -5.81
CA ILE A 387 37.98 12.96 -5.09
C ILE A 387 37.82 12.02 -3.89
N SER A 388 36.70 12.11 -3.16
CA SER A 388 36.42 11.26 -2.01
C SER A 388 36.18 9.81 -2.42
N GLN A 389 35.42 9.57 -3.50
CA GLN A 389 35.20 8.24 -4.07
C GLN A 389 36.51 7.58 -4.52
N LEU A 390 37.37 8.32 -5.23
CA LEU A 390 38.69 7.83 -5.65
C LEU A 390 39.57 7.46 -4.45
N LYS A 391 39.51 8.23 -3.35
CA LYS A 391 40.22 7.90 -2.10
C LYS A 391 39.65 6.66 -1.42
N GLU A 392 38.34 6.50 -1.39
CA GLU A 392 37.70 5.31 -0.82
C GLU A 392 38.10 4.04 -1.58
N MET A 393 38.09 4.09 -2.92
CA MET A 393 38.55 3.00 -3.78
C MET A 393 40.01 2.61 -3.52
N MET A 394 40.86 3.55 -3.08
CA MET A 394 42.25 3.24 -2.69
C MET A 394 42.37 2.60 -1.29
N SER A 395 41.33 2.71 -0.45
CA SER A 395 41.37 2.26 0.95
C SER A 395 40.54 1.01 1.24
N GLY A 396 39.55 0.71 0.39
CA GLY A 396 38.52 -0.31 0.64
C GLY A 396 38.62 -1.60 -0.18
N SER A 397 39.64 -1.79 -1.02
CA SER A 397 39.71 -2.95 -1.90
C SER A 397 39.90 -4.27 -1.14
N GLN A 398 39.12 -5.28 -1.53
CA GLN A 398 39.43 -6.69 -1.25
C GLN A 398 40.81 -7.03 -1.89
N PRO A 399 41.63 -7.90 -1.26
CA PRO A 399 42.97 -8.22 -1.74
C PRO A 399 42.89 -9.02 -3.05
N GLY A 400 42.86 -8.33 -4.19
CA GLY A 400 42.77 -8.96 -5.52
C GLY A 400 42.68 -8.02 -6.71
N ASP A 401 42.19 -6.79 -6.56
CA ASP A 401 41.85 -5.91 -7.69
C ASP A 401 42.88 -4.78 -7.95
N PHE A 402 44.15 -5.17 -8.10
CA PHE A 402 45.29 -4.24 -8.31
C PHE A 402 45.13 -3.30 -9.53
N SER A 403 44.25 -3.62 -10.47
CA SER A 403 44.01 -2.80 -11.68
C SER A 403 43.12 -1.58 -11.42
N ALA A 404 42.10 -1.73 -10.55
CA ALA A 404 41.18 -0.64 -10.21
C ALA A 404 41.85 0.41 -9.32
N GLU A 405 42.71 -0.02 -8.38
CA GLU A 405 43.47 0.90 -7.55
C GLU A 405 44.48 1.74 -8.35
N ALA A 406 45.18 1.11 -9.30
CA ALA A 406 46.16 1.79 -10.13
C ALA A 406 45.53 2.80 -11.11
N THR A 407 44.28 2.58 -11.53
CA THR A 407 43.52 3.52 -12.37
C THR A 407 42.99 4.68 -11.53
N ALA A 408 42.37 4.40 -10.38
CA ALA A 408 41.91 5.43 -9.45
C ALA A 408 43.05 6.35 -8.96
N GLN A 409 44.25 5.79 -8.71
CA GLN A 409 45.43 6.58 -8.34
C GLN A 409 45.86 7.55 -9.43
N LYS A 410 45.90 7.10 -10.70
CA LYS A 410 46.27 7.95 -11.84
C LYS A 410 45.26 9.07 -12.06
N GLU A 411 43.96 8.77 -11.97
CA GLU A 411 42.91 9.79 -12.09
C GLU A 411 43.00 10.83 -10.97
N LEU A 412 43.21 10.39 -9.73
CA LEU A 412 43.38 11.29 -8.59
C LEU A 412 44.61 12.19 -8.74
N GLU A 413 45.73 11.65 -9.22
CA GLU A 413 46.94 12.44 -9.52
C GLU A 413 46.70 13.43 -10.66
N MET A 414 46.00 13.06 -11.72
CA MET A 414 45.66 13.96 -12.82
C MET A 414 44.76 15.12 -12.36
N ILE A 415 43.74 14.84 -11.54
CA ILE A 415 42.86 15.87 -10.98
C ILE A 415 43.66 16.82 -10.07
N LYS A 416 44.52 16.28 -9.19
CA LYS A 416 45.36 17.11 -8.29
C LYS A 416 46.37 17.96 -9.05
N GLN A 417 47.06 17.40 -10.04
CA GLN A 417 48.03 18.15 -10.86
C GLN A 417 47.35 19.27 -11.65
N SER A 418 46.14 19.03 -12.17
CA SER A 418 45.35 20.05 -12.86
C SER A 418 44.96 21.21 -11.92
N MET A 419 44.53 20.88 -10.69
CA MET A 419 44.23 21.87 -9.64
C MET A 419 45.46 22.68 -9.23
N GLU A 420 46.64 22.04 -9.11
CA GLU A 420 47.90 22.70 -8.76
C GLU A 420 48.41 23.62 -9.89
N SER A 421 48.17 23.26 -11.15
CA SER A 421 48.64 23.99 -12.33
C SER A 421 47.80 25.24 -12.64
N SER A 422 46.55 25.26 -12.20
CA SER A 422 45.52 26.22 -12.64
C SER A 422 44.91 27.02 -11.48
N GLN A 423 45.71 27.34 -10.45
CA GLN A 423 45.26 28.09 -9.25
C GLN A 423 43.99 27.54 -8.59
N GLY A 424 43.79 26.22 -8.62
CA GLY A 424 42.65 25.56 -7.98
C GLY A 424 41.40 25.37 -8.84
N GLN A 425 41.47 25.60 -10.16
CA GLN A 425 40.36 25.32 -11.09
C GLN A 425 40.69 24.16 -12.04
N LEU A 426 39.72 23.29 -12.31
CA LEU A 426 39.86 22.23 -13.32
C LEU A 426 39.59 22.78 -14.73
N THR A 427 40.12 22.09 -15.73
CA THR A 427 39.80 22.38 -17.14
C THR A 427 38.33 22.06 -17.45
N GLU A 428 37.71 22.80 -18.37
CA GLU A 428 36.30 22.62 -18.73
C GLU A 428 35.96 21.17 -19.14
N GLY A 429 36.87 20.50 -19.86
CA GLY A 429 36.68 19.08 -20.26
C GLY A 429 36.66 18.12 -19.07
N GLN A 430 37.46 18.36 -18.03
CA GLN A 430 37.46 17.52 -16.82
C GLN A 430 36.22 17.77 -15.96
N VAL A 431 35.80 19.03 -15.85
CA VAL A 431 34.54 19.39 -15.20
C VAL A 431 33.37 18.72 -15.92
N PHE A 432 33.41 18.71 -17.25
CA PHE A 432 32.43 18.04 -18.07
C PHE A 432 32.33 16.55 -17.72
N GLU A 433 33.45 15.81 -17.74
CA GLU A 433 33.45 14.37 -17.45
C GLU A 433 32.91 14.07 -16.04
N ILE A 434 33.34 14.82 -15.02
CA ILE A 434 32.91 14.63 -13.63
C ILE A 434 31.41 14.90 -13.47
N LEU A 435 30.91 16.00 -14.01
CA LEU A 435 29.49 16.34 -13.94
C LEU A 435 28.65 15.36 -14.76
N GLN A 436 29.12 14.95 -15.94
CA GLN A 436 28.43 13.99 -16.79
C GLN A 436 28.30 12.64 -16.10
N GLU A 437 29.34 12.15 -15.43
CA GLU A 437 29.29 10.95 -14.61
C GLU A 437 28.30 11.10 -13.45
N LYS A 438 28.34 12.24 -12.73
CA LYS A 438 27.44 12.51 -11.61
C LYS A 438 25.97 12.56 -12.05
N LEU A 439 25.65 13.25 -13.14
CA LEU A 439 24.29 13.35 -13.66
C LEU A 439 23.77 12.01 -14.17
N ASN A 440 24.64 11.14 -14.68
CA ASN A 440 24.30 9.79 -15.09
C ASN A 440 24.28 8.77 -13.94
N SER A 441 24.64 9.17 -12.72
CA SER A 441 24.54 8.30 -11.55
C SER A 441 23.09 7.92 -11.25
N LYS A 442 22.89 6.73 -10.68
CA LYS A 442 21.56 6.22 -10.32
C LYS A 442 20.81 7.13 -9.35
N GLN A 443 21.53 7.79 -8.44
CA GLN A 443 21.02 8.82 -7.53
C GLN A 443 20.25 9.89 -8.31
N CYS A 444 20.91 10.49 -9.29
CA CYS A 444 20.37 11.59 -10.09
C CYS A 444 19.30 11.10 -11.07
N ARG A 445 19.49 9.94 -11.69
CA ARG A 445 18.52 9.35 -12.63
C ARG A 445 17.22 8.88 -11.96
N ASN A 446 17.27 8.38 -10.73
CA ASN A 446 16.09 7.89 -10.03
C ASN A 446 15.38 9.00 -9.25
N GLN A 447 16.10 9.77 -8.43
CA GLN A 447 15.48 10.76 -7.53
C GLN A 447 15.35 12.15 -8.18
N GLY A 448 16.25 12.49 -9.11
CA GLY A 448 16.40 13.84 -9.63
C GLY A 448 17.46 14.65 -8.90
N PHE A 449 17.62 15.91 -9.29
CA PHE A 449 18.68 16.78 -8.81
C PHE A 449 18.34 18.27 -8.95
N VAL A 450 19.09 19.11 -8.24
CA VAL A 450 19.14 20.56 -8.43
C VAL A 450 20.55 20.96 -8.83
N LEU A 451 20.70 21.57 -10.01
CA LEU A 451 21.95 22.21 -10.43
C LEU A 451 22.01 23.63 -9.88
N ASP A 452 23.05 23.92 -9.08
CA ASP A 452 23.33 25.26 -8.57
C ASP A 452 24.33 25.98 -9.48
N GLY A 453 23.86 27.02 -10.18
CA GLY A 453 24.70 27.95 -10.92
C GLY A 453 25.42 27.37 -12.14
N PHE A 454 25.00 26.19 -12.60
CA PHE A 454 25.54 25.53 -13.79
C PHE A 454 24.39 25.07 -14.71
N PRO A 455 24.51 25.21 -16.04
CA PRO A 455 25.63 25.75 -16.82
C PRO A 455 25.72 27.29 -16.81
N GLU A 456 26.92 27.85 -17.06
CA GLU A 456 27.15 29.31 -17.08
C GLU A 456 27.12 29.92 -18.50
N SER A 457 27.32 29.11 -19.54
CA SER A 457 27.31 29.55 -20.94
C SER A 457 26.51 28.61 -21.86
N TYR A 458 26.08 29.13 -23.01
CA TYR A 458 25.42 28.33 -24.05
C TYR A 458 26.29 27.13 -24.46
N SER A 459 27.61 27.33 -24.62
CA SER A 459 28.54 26.26 -25.00
C SER A 459 28.59 25.13 -23.97
N GLN A 460 28.58 25.44 -22.67
CA GLN A 460 28.55 24.44 -21.61
C GLN A 460 27.21 23.68 -21.60
N ALA A 461 26.10 24.40 -21.76
CA ALA A 461 24.77 23.80 -21.83
C ALA A 461 24.67 22.83 -23.02
N ALA A 462 25.11 23.27 -24.20
CA ALA A 462 25.14 22.46 -25.40
C ALA A 462 26.05 21.23 -25.24
N MET A 463 27.22 21.37 -24.61
CA MET A 463 28.13 20.24 -24.40
C MET A 463 27.51 19.15 -23.53
N HIS A 464 26.83 19.53 -22.43
CA HIS A 464 26.25 18.59 -21.47
C HIS A 464 24.91 17.99 -21.88
N PHE A 465 24.05 18.79 -22.50
CA PHE A 465 22.64 18.44 -22.67
C PHE A 465 22.24 18.12 -24.11
N SER A 466 23.08 18.40 -25.12
CA SER A 466 22.77 17.99 -26.49
C SER A 466 22.81 16.47 -26.64
N SER A 467 21.94 15.90 -27.48
CA SER A 467 21.99 14.46 -27.76
C SER A 467 23.06 14.15 -28.81
N GLU A 468 23.97 13.23 -28.53
CA GLU A 468 24.90 12.68 -29.54
C GLU A 468 24.24 11.65 -30.49
N GLU A 469 22.96 11.31 -30.30
CA GLU A 469 22.25 10.28 -31.08
C GLU A 469 21.75 10.78 -32.44
N THR A 470 22.68 11.10 -33.35
CA THR A 470 22.44 10.93 -34.79
C THR A 470 22.84 9.51 -35.18
N GLY A 471 22.00 8.50 -34.92
CA GLY A 471 22.41 7.12 -35.27
C GLY A 471 21.42 5.95 -35.16
N SER A 472 20.26 6.06 -34.51
CA SER A 472 19.32 4.94 -34.40
C SER A 472 18.01 5.25 -35.12
N GLN A 473 17.80 4.55 -36.23
CA GLN A 473 16.53 4.51 -36.95
C GLN A 473 15.42 4.01 -36.01
N GLU A 474 14.40 4.84 -35.75
CA GLU A 474 13.01 4.45 -35.94
C GLU A 474 12.05 5.66 -35.86
N SER A 475 11.02 5.56 -36.68
CA SER A 475 10.00 6.54 -37.06
C SER A 475 9.11 7.03 -35.92
N HIS A 476 8.80 8.34 -35.89
CA HIS A 476 7.50 8.89 -36.29
C HIS A 476 7.55 10.43 -36.28
N LEU A 477 6.83 11.03 -37.22
CA LEU A 477 6.78 12.47 -37.47
C LEU A 477 6.28 13.28 -36.27
N GLU A 478 6.74 14.54 -36.22
CA GLU A 478 6.26 15.69 -35.40
C GLU A 478 7.02 16.00 -34.10
N SER A 479 8.25 16.52 -34.21
CA SER A 479 8.71 17.66 -33.39
C SER A 479 9.90 18.34 -34.11
N ARG A 480 9.89 19.67 -34.23
CA ARG A 480 10.97 20.48 -34.83
C ARG A 480 12.07 20.86 -33.82
N ALA A 481 12.03 20.33 -32.60
CA ALA A 481 12.97 20.65 -31.55
C ALA A 481 14.32 19.94 -31.77
N PRO A 482 15.47 20.60 -31.51
CA PRO A 482 16.78 19.93 -31.48
C PRO A 482 16.77 18.80 -30.45
N GLY A 483 17.39 17.67 -30.79
CA GLY A 483 17.51 16.53 -29.88
C GLY A 483 18.39 16.88 -28.68
N TYR A 484 17.83 16.76 -27.48
CA TYR A 484 18.57 16.91 -26.21
C TYR A 484 18.41 15.65 -25.35
N ASN A 485 19.36 15.42 -24.46
CA ASN A 485 19.39 14.23 -23.62
C ASN A 485 18.32 14.30 -22.52
N LYS A 486 17.14 13.75 -22.82
CA LYS A 486 15.99 13.64 -21.91
C LYS A 486 16.28 12.93 -20.58
N THR A 487 17.46 12.33 -20.38
CA THR A 487 17.84 11.67 -19.13
C THR A 487 18.50 12.63 -18.13
N ILE A 488 19.28 13.60 -18.61
CA ILE A 488 20.07 14.49 -17.76
C ILE A 488 19.71 15.97 -17.91
N THR A 489 18.94 16.37 -18.92
CA THR A 489 18.49 17.75 -19.06
C THR A 489 17.46 18.10 -17.97
N PRO A 490 17.59 19.27 -17.30
CA PRO A 490 16.59 19.76 -16.35
C PRO A 490 15.19 19.86 -16.95
N ASP A 491 14.16 19.58 -16.15
CA ASP A 491 12.75 19.76 -16.52
C ASP A 491 12.27 21.19 -16.20
N PHE A 492 12.90 21.83 -15.22
CA PHE A 492 12.57 23.18 -14.77
C PHE A 492 13.84 24.02 -14.64
N VAL A 493 13.79 25.25 -15.14
CA VAL A 493 14.88 26.23 -15.06
C VAL A 493 14.35 27.48 -14.39
N PHE A 494 14.98 27.89 -13.29
CA PHE A 494 14.63 29.11 -12.55
C PHE A 494 15.78 30.11 -12.64
N SER A 495 15.51 31.31 -13.15
CA SER A 495 16.46 32.42 -13.16
C SER A 495 16.12 33.39 -12.05
N LEU A 496 16.99 33.50 -11.04
CA LEU A 496 16.83 34.47 -9.96
C LEU A 496 17.36 35.84 -10.40
N GLU A 497 16.53 36.86 -10.31
CA GLU A 497 16.88 38.22 -10.76
C GLU A 497 17.00 39.20 -9.59
N ALA A 498 18.06 40.01 -9.65
CA ALA A 498 18.30 41.08 -8.69
C ALA A 498 19.12 42.20 -9.32
N SER A 499 18.96 43.42 -8.79
CA SER A 499 19.76 44.58 -9.18
C SER A 499 21.18 44.53 -8.60
N ASP A 500 22.14 45.12 -9.32
CA ASP A 500 23.54 45.16 -8.89
C ASP A 500 23.71 45.91 -7.55
N ASP A 501 22.90 46.95 -7.32
CA ASP A 501 22.86 47.70 -6.06
C ASP A 501 22.45 46.79 -4.89
N PHE A 502 21.38 46.01 -5.08
CA PHE A 502 20.90 45.06 -4.09
C PHE A 502 21.95 43.99 -3.76
N LEU A 503 22.58 43.41 -4.78
CA LEU A 503 23.61 42.38 -4.60
C LEU A 503 24.85 42.95 -3.89
N THR A 504 25.27 44.15 -4.26
CA THR A 504 26.43 44.81 -3.65
C THR A 504 26.16 45.18 -2.19
N GLU A 505 24.96 45.67 -1.87
CA GLU A 505 24.56 45.97 -0.49
C GLU A 505 24.49 44.68 0.36
N ARG A 506 23.94 43.61 -0.21
CA ARG A 506 23.87 42.30 0.42
C ARG A 506 25.24 41.72 0.73
N VAL A 507 26.20 41.77 -0.20
CA VAL A 507 27.58 41.31 0.03
C VAL A 507 28.27 42.17 1.10
N ARG A 508 28.05 43.49 1.10
CA ARG A 508 28.60 44.39 2.13
C ARG A 508 28.06 44.10 3.53
N ALA A 509 26.83 43.61 3.64
CA ALA A 509 26.18 43.27 4.90
C ALA A 509 26.62 41.89 5.46
N LEU A 510 27.32 41.06 4.69
CA LEU A 510 27.76 39.73 5.14
C LEU A 510 28.94 39.81 6.14
N PRO A 511 28.98 38.91 7.15
CA PRO A 511 30.16 38.75 8.00
C PRO A 511 31.41 38.36 7.18
N GLN A 512 32.57 38.89 7.54
CA GLN A 512 33.84 38.63 6.83
C GLN A 512 34.17 37.13 6.69
N SER A 513 33.91 36.33 7.72
CA SER A 513 34.14 34.88 7.68
C SER A 513 33.31 34.17 6.60
N THR A 514 32.05 34.58 6.42
CA THR A 514 31.14 33.98 5.43
C THR A 514 31.45 34.48 4.02
N ALA A 515 31.90 35.74 3.89
CA ALA A 515 32.32 36.29 2.61
C ALA A 515 33.61 35.63 2.09
N GLU A 516 34.55 35.30 2.98
CA GLU A 516 35.78 34.56 2.63
C GLU A 516 35.48 33.11 2.23
N GLU A 517 34.62 32.39 2.98
CA GLU A 517 34.21 31.02 2.65
C GLU A 517 33.45 30.90 1.32
N ALA A 518 32.66 31.91 0.96
CA ALA A 518 31.89 31.92 -0.28
C ALA A 518 32.64 32.52 -1.49
N HIS A 519 33.94 32.87 -1.34
CA HIS A 519 34.72 33.59 -2.35
C HIS A 519 34.02 34.89 -2.84
N LEU A 520 33.42 35.62 -1.89
CA LEU A 520 32.69 36.88 -2.09
C LEU A 520 33.50 38.09 -1.59
N VAL A 521 34.83 38.03 -1.70
CA VAL A 521 35.68 39.20 -1.43
C VAL A 521 35.35 40.28 -2.44
N GLN A 522 35.28 41.54 -2.01
CA GLN A 522 34.65 42.64 -2.76
C GLN A 522 35.14 42.76 -4.23
N ASP A 523 36.44 42.58 -4.48
CA ASP A 523 37.01 42.67 -5.83
C ASP A 523 36.69 41.43 -6.70
N GLU A 524 36.69 40.24 -6.09
CA GLU A 524 36.39 38.96 -6.77
C GLU A 524 34.90 38.87 -7.13
N PHE A 525 34.02 39.30 -6.22
CA PHE A 525 32.58 39.40 -6.46
C PHE A 525 32.26 40.32 -7.64
N LEU A 526 32.85 41.52 -7.68
CA LEU A 526 32.63 42.48 -8.76
C LEU A 526 33.12 41.94 -10.11
N SER A 527 34.25 41.22 -10.12
CA SER A 527 34.74 40.55 -11.33
C SER A 527 33.73 39.53 -11.85
N ARG A 528 33.26 38.62 -10.99
CA ARG A 528 32.28 37.57 -11.34
C ARG A 528 30.94 38.16 -11.79
N LEU A 529 30.47 39.23 -11.13
CA LEU A 529 29.25 39.92 -11.53
C LEU A 529 29.41 40.54 -12.93
N SER A 530 30.55 41.15 -13.22
CA SER A 530 30.83 41.73 -14.54
C SER A 530 30.91 40.67 -15.65
N GLU A 531 31.46 39.50 -15.36
CA GLU A 531 31.53 38.38 -16.30
C GLU A 531 30.13 37.82 -16.56
N TYR A 532 29.32 37.63 -15.52
CA TYR A 532 27.94 37.20 -15.65
C TYR A 532 27.11 38.15 -16.53
N ARG A 533 27.20 39.47 -16.32
CA ARG A 533 26.47 40.45 -17.14
C ARG A 533 26.91 40.44 -18.61
N LYS A 534 28.20 40.21 -18.90
CA LYS A 534 28.67 40.04 -20.29
C LYS A 534 28.09 38.79 -20.96
N LEU A 535 27.87 37.73 -20.20
CA LEU A 535 27.26 36.49 -20.70
C LEU A 535 25.75 36.67 -20.94
N GLU A 536 25.06 37.49 -20.15
CA GLU A 536 23.66 37.88 -20.41
C GLU A 536 23.53 38.77 -21.67
N GLU A 537 24.53 39.60 -21.95
CA GLU A 537 24.57 40.45 -23.16
C GLU A 537 25.03 39.71 -24.43
N ALA A 538 25.33 38.41 -24.35
CA ALA A 538 25.76 37.61 -25.49
C ALA A 538 24.63 37.39 -26.51
N GLU A 539 24.98 37.11 -27.77
CA GLU A 539 23.99 36.79 -28.82
C GLU A 539 23.21 35.50 -28.55
N GLU A 540 23.84 34.54 -27.85
CA GLU A 540 23.24 33.27 -27.43
C GLU A 540 23.53 33.06 -25.93
N THR A 541 22.48 33.07 -25.12
CA THR A 541 22.56 32.90 -23.67
C THR A 541 22.24 31.46 -23.24
N VAL A 542 22.54 31.12 -21.98
CA VAL A 542 22.14 29.83 -21.40
C VAL A 542 20.62 29.65 -21.41
N LEU A 543 19.87 30.73 -21.19
CA LEU A 543 18.41 30.70 -21.18
C LEU A 543 17.87 30.40 -22.57
N ASP A 544 18.48 30.98 -23.61
CA ASP A 544 18.13 30.70 -25.00
C ASP A 544 18.30 29.21 -25.31
N PHE A 545 19.35 28.54 -24.81
CA PHE A 545 19.53 27.10 -25.00
C PHE A 545 18.32 26.29 -24.50
N PHE A 546 17.82 26.60 -23.30
CA PHE A 546 16.68 25.91 -22.72
C PHE A 546 15.38 26.23 -23.46
N ASP A 547 15.18 27.47 -23.90
CA ASP A 547 14.06 27.85 -24.76
C ASP A 547 14.05 27.07 -26.09
N HIS A 548 15.22 26.87 -26.71
CA HIS A 548 15.36 26.02 -27.90
C HIS A 548 15.01 24.54 -27.62
N CYS A 549 15.16 24.09 -26.37
CA CYS A 549 14.75 22.77 -25.91
C CYS A 549 13.26 22.71 -25.48
N GLU A 550 12.47 23.76 -25.72
CA GLU A 550 11.08 23.92 -25.27
C GLU A 550 10.91 23.96 -23.73
N ILE A 551 12.01 24.18 -22.99
CA ILE A 551 12.04 24.34 -21.53
C ILE A 551 12.13 25.83 -21.23
N HIS A 552 11.00 26.45 -20.91
CA HIS A 552 10.91 27.89 -20.72
C HIS A 552 11.41 28.28 -19.31
N PRO A 553 12.47 29.10 -19.19
CA PRO A 553 12.95 29.54 -17.88
C PRO A 553 11.93 30.43 -17.15
N GLU A 554 11.68 30.15 -15.87
CA GLU A 554 10.88 31.01 -15.00
C GLU A 554 11.79 32.05 -14.32
N HIS A 555 11.53 33.32 -14.59
CA HIS A 555 12.23 34.45 -13.99
C HIS A 555 11.58 34.83 -12.67
N ILE A 556 12.37 34.89 -11.59
CA ILE A 556 11.90 35.22 -10.24
C ILE A 556 12.69 36.44 -9.72
N GLU A 557 12.04 37.59 -9.67
CA GLU A 557 12.59 38.80 -9.07
C GLU A 557 12.61 38.70 -7.54
N LEU A 558 13.76 39.02 -6.93
CA LEU A 558 13.89 39.05 -5.47
C LEU A 558 13.36 40.37 -4.89
N SER A 559 12.48 40.26 -3.90
CA SER A 559 12.02 41.39 -3.09
C SER A 559 12.89 41.57 -1.84
N VAL A 560 13.07 42.83 -1.42
CA VAL A 560 13.72 43.18 -0.15
C VAL A 560 12.94 42.65 1.06
N GLU A 561 11.65 42.35 0.88
CA GLU A 561 10.74 41.89 1.94
C GLU A 561 10.78 40.36 2.20
N ASP A 562 11.50 39.58 1.37
CA ASP A 562 11.63 38.12 1.51
C ASP A 562 13.08 37.67 1.77
N PRO A 563 13.65 37.94 2.96
CA PRO A 563 15.01 37.50 3.29
C PRO A 563 15.14 35.98 3.40
N ASP A 564 14.03 35.27 3.64
CA ASP A 564 13.99 33.82 3.88
C ASP A 564 13.63 33.01 2.62
N TYR A 565 13.45 33.65 1.46
CA TYR A 565 13.07 33.01 0.18
C TYR A 565 11.76 32.23 0.23
N THR A 566 10.82 32.64 1.08
CA THR A 566 9.53 31.96 1.25
C THR A 566 8.65 32.14 0.01
N ASP A 567 8.62 33.33 -0.57
CA ASP A 567 7.82 33.63 -1.77
C ASP A 567 8.44 32.97 -3.01
N VAL A 568 9.77 32.96 -3.09
CA VAL A 568 10.52 32.22 -4.12
C VAL A 568 10.18 30.73 -4.07
N MET A 569 10.26 30.11 -2.88
CA MET A 569 9.91 28.70 -2.71
C MET A 569 8.45 28.42 -3.04
N LYS A 570 7.53 29.33 -2.68
CA LYS A 570 6.12 29.19 -3.03
C LYS A 570 5.94 29.16 -4.54
N ARG A 571 6.57 30.08 -5.27
CA ARG A 571 6.51 30.12 -6.74
C ARG A 571 7.06 28.84 -7.37
N ILE A 572 8.21 28.36 -6.88
CA ILE A 572 8.81 27.10 -7.34
C ILE A 572 7.86 25.93 -7.09
N THR A 573 7.24 25.85 -5.91
CA THR A 573 6.30 24.76 -5.59
C THR A 573 5.00 24.81 -6.39
N GLU A 574 4.55 26.00 -6.80
CA GLU A 574 3.39 26.17 -7.69
C GLU A 574 3.68 25.64 -9.10
N VAL A 575 4.90 25.85 -9.61
CA VAL A 575 5.32 25.42 -10.96
C VAL A 575 5.67 23.92 -10.99
N VAL A 576 6.50 23.47 -10.05
CA VAL A 576 7.01 22.08 -10.01
C VAL A 576 5.95 21.10 -9.49
N GLY A 577 5.08 21.56 -8.59
CA GLY A 577 4.04 20.76 -7.96
C GLY A 577 4.53 19.96 -6.74
N LEU A 578 3.79 18.90 -6.40
CA LEU A 578 4.03 18.07 -5.22
C LEU A 578 5.29 17.20 -5.36
N PRO A 579 6.01 16.93 -4.26
CA PRO A 579 7.14 15.99 -4.27
C PRO A 579 6.74 14.60 -4.78
N LYS A 580 7.50 14.09 -5.75
CA LYS A 580 7.30 12.79 -6.39
C LYS A 580 8.27 11.71 -5.89
N ASN A 581 9.09 12.00 -4.90
CA ASN A 581 10.05 11.05 -4.30
C ASN A 581 9.52 10.44 -2.99
N TYR A 582 10.13 9.36 -2.49
CA TYR A 582 9.77 8.68 -1.24
C TYR A 582 9.76 9.64 -0.04
N SER A 583 8.56 10.06 0.34
CA SER A 583 8.34 10.97 1.46
C SER A 583 7.98 10.17 2.71
N ARG A 584 8.84 10.19 3.75
CA ARG A 584 8.56 9.64 5.10
C ARG A 584 7.13 9.92 5.61
N SER A 585 6.55 11.10 5.32
CA SER A 585 5.17 11.40 5.74
C SER A 585 4.09 10.61 5.01
N TYR A 586 4.30 10.22 3.74
CA TYR A 586 3.31 9.46 2.96
C TYR A 586 3.15 8.03 3.51
N GLU A 587 4.22 7.46 4.04
CA GLU A 587 4.20 6.13 4.66
C GLU A 587 3.90 6.17 6.15
N GLU A 588 4.35 7.15 6.93
CA GLU A 588 3.89 7.30 8.33
C GLU A 588 2.36 7.41 8.37
N HIS A 589 1.72 8.12 7.44
CA HIS A 589 0.26 8.18 7.35
C HIS A 589 -0.43 6.88 6.86
N LYS A 590 0.26 6.01 6.11
CA LYS A 590 -0.28 4.71 5.64
C LYS A 590 0.04 3.54 6.58
N GLU A 591 1.22 3.52 7.19
CA GLU A 591 1.77 2.43 8.01
C GLU A 591 1.42 2.57 9.50
N GLU A 592 1.15 3.78 10.02
CA GLU A 592 0.89 3.96 11.45
C GLU A 592 -0.40 3.29 11.97
N ASP A 593 -1.27 2.75 11.10
CA ASP A 593 -2.65 2.53 11.53
C ASP A 593 -3.43 1.36 10.91
N PRO A 594 -2.90 0.12 10.90
CA PRO A 594 -3.74 -1.09 10.91
C PRO A 594 -4.00 -1.59 12.33
N LEU A 595 -2.97 -1.65 13.19
CA LEU A 595 -3.07 -2.23 14.55
C LEU A 595 -3.74 -1.29 15.56
N LYS A 596 -3.48 0.02 15.48
CA LYS A 596 -4.17 1.05 16.28
C LYS A 596 -5.63 1.18 15.84
N LYS A 597 -5.92 1.24 14.53
CA LYS A 597 -7.31 1.17 13.99
C LYS A 597 -8.02 -0.14 14.31
N GLU A 598 -7.36 -1.30 14.30
CA GLU A 598 -7.98 -2.57 14.69
C GLU A 598 -8.34 -2.58 16.18
N ALA A 599 -7.48 -2.00 17.03
CA ALA A 599 -7.77 -1.78 18.44
C ALA A 599 -8.95 -0.81 18.66
N GLU A 600 -9.00 0.31 17.92
CA GLU A 600 -10.15 1.24 17.92
C GLU A 600 -11.43 0.58 17.40
N ARG A 601 -11.35 -0.25 16.35
CA ARG A 601 -12.47 -1.03 15.81
C ARG A 601 -12.98 -2.04 16.83
N ARG A 602 -12.08 -2.67 17.59
CA ARG A 602 -12.44 -3.59 18.68
C ARG A 602 -13.13 -2.86 19.82
N GLN A 603 -12.69 -1.64 20.15
CA GLN A 603 -13.35 -0.80 21.16
C GLN A 603 -14.72 -0.30 20.71
N THR A 604 -14.86 0.17 19.47
CA THR A 604 -16.14 0.65 18.91
C THR A 604 -17.17 -0.47 18.80
N LEU A 605 -16.79 -1.64 18.27
CA LEU A 605 -17.67 -2.83 18.21
C LEU A 605 -18.06 -3.34 19.61
N ALA A 606 -17.14 -3.29 20.58
CA ALA A 606 -17.44 -3.66 21.97
C ALA A 606 -18.40 -2.64 22.63
N ALA A 607 -18.20 -1.35 22.38
CA ALA A 607 -19.08 -0.28 22.87
C ALA A 607 -20.48 -0.38 22.26
N GLU A 608 -20.60 -0.67 20.97
CA GLU A 608 -21.89 -0.87 20.30
C GLU A 608 -22.62 -2.12 20.82
N ARG A 609 -21.91 -3.25 20.99
CA ARG A 609 -22.48 -4.45 21.61
C ARG A 609 -22.95 -4.20 23.05
N ARG A 610 -22.21 -3.38 23.80
CA ARG A 610 -22.60 -2.99 25.16
C ARG A 610 -23.86 -2.12 25.15
N ARG A 611 -23.94 -1.11 24.28
CA ARG A 611 -25.13 -0.27 24.12
C ARG A 611 -26.37 -1.08 23.70
N ARG A 612 -26.22 -2.03 22.76
CA ARG A 612 -27.34 -2.92 22.37
C ARG A 612 -27.81 -3.79 23.54
N LYS A 613 -26.90 -4.37 24.32
CA LYS A 613 -27.25 -5.14 25.53
C LYS A 613 -27.93 -4.29 26.61
N GLU A 614 -27.42 -3.08 26.84
CA GLU A 614 -28.00 -2.12 27.79
C GLU A 614 -29.40 -1.66 27.34
N ALA A 615 -29.61 -1.42 26.04
CA ALA A 615 -30.93 -1.09 25.49
C ALA A 615 -31.94 -2.23 25.64
N VAL A 616 -31.53 -3.47 25.34
CA VAL A 616 -32.40 -4.65 25.53
C VAL A 616 -32.73 -4.86 27.02
N LEU A 617 -31.76 -4.69 27.91
CA LEU A 617 -31.99 -4.77 29.36
C LEU A 617 -32.92 -3.65 29.86
N ALA A 618 -32.78 -2.43 29.34
CA ALA A 618 -33.66 -1.30 29.67
C ALA A 618 -35.08 -1.53 29.17
N GLU A 619 -35.26 -2.09 27.96
CA GLU A 619 -36.57 -2.44 27.42
C GLU A 619 -37.25 -3.54 28.27
N MET A 620 -36.51 -4.60 28.63
CA MET A 620 -37.01 -5.65 29.53
C MET A 620 -37.39 -5.08 30.90
N ALA A 621 -36.59 -4.16 31.45
CA ALA A 621 -36.89 -3.51 32.73
C ALA A 621 -38.14 -2.63 32.65
N ALA A 622 -38.31 -1.86 31.57
CA ALA A 622 -39.49 -1.04 31.34
C ALA A 622 -40.76 -1.89 31.19
N GLN A 623 -40.69 -3.02 30.47
CA GLN A 623 -41.78 -3.98 30.37
C GLN A 623 -42.13 -4.58 31.73
N HIS A 624 -41.13 -4.96 32.53
CA HIS A 624 -41.33 -5.50 33.87
C HIS A 624 -41.95 -4.47 34.84
N GLU A 625 -41.53 -3.21 34.77
CA GLU A 625 -42.10 -2.13 35.58
C GLU A 625 -43.55 -1.81 35.17
N ALA A 626 -43.83 -1.78 33.87
CA ALA A 626 -45.19 -1.60 33.35
C ALA A 626 -46.12 -2.75 33.78
N TRP A 627 -45.63 -3.99 33.72
CA TRP A 627 -46.36 -5.16 34.21
C TRP A 627 -46.62 -5.09 35.71
N HIS A 628 -45.63 -4.69 36.52
CA HIS A 628 -45.81 -4.48 37.95
C HIS A 628 -46.86 -3.42 38.28
N LYS A 629 -46.85 -2.28 37.57
CA LYS A 629 -47.87 -1.24 37.74
C LYS A 629 -49.27 -1.75 37.40
N SER A 630 -49.39 -2.50 36.29
CA SER A 630 -50.66 -3.13 35.92
C SER A 630 -51.12 -4.16 36.95
N MET A 631 -50.21 -4.95 37.52
CA MET A 631 -50.53 -5.92 38.57
C MET A 631 -51.00 -5.22 39.86
N GLN A 632 -50.34 -4.14 40.28
CA GLN A 632 -50.76 -3.36 41.44
C GLN A 632 -52.15 -2.74 41.25
N GLU A 633 -52.44 -2.25 40.05
CA GLU A 633 -53.74 -1.70 39.71
C GLU A 633 -54.85 -2.76 39.76
N VAL A 634 -54.57 -3.97 39.26
CA VAL A 634 -55.50 -5.12 39.38
C VAL A 634 -55.74 -5.49 40.84
N GLN A 635 -54.69 -5.54 41.67
CA GLN A 635 -54.82 -5.82 43.11
C GLN A 635 -55.65 -4.74 43.83
N ARG A 636 -55.47 -3.47 43.46
CA ARG A 636 -56.27 -2.35 43.99
C ARG A 636 -57.74 -2.51 43.65
N GLN A 637 -58.05 -2.78 42.38
CA GLN A 637 -59.42 -3.02 41.92
C GLN A 637 -60.06 -4.23 42.59
N GLU A 638 -59.29 -5.30 42.80
CA GLU A 638 -59.77 -6.50 43.49
C GLU A 638 -60.06 -6.22 44.97
N LYS A 639 -59.21 -5.46 45.66
CA LYS A 639 -59.43 -5.02 47.04
C LYS A 639 -60.68 -4.14 47.15
N GLU A 640 -60.85 -3.16 46.26
CA GLU A 640 -62.04 -2.30 46.24
C GLU A 640 -63.31 -3.12 45.99
N ARG A 641 -63.26 -4.11 45.10
CA ARG A 641 -64.36 -5.04 44.86
C ARG A 641 -64.68 -5.86 46.11
N LEU A 642 -63.68 -6.38 46.82
CA LEU A 642 -63.86 -7.13 48.06
C LEU A 642 -64.44 -6.25 49.18
N GLU A 643 -63.98 -5.01 49.32
CA GLU A 643 -64.54 -4.04 50.27
C GLU A 643 -66.00 -3.71 49.94
N ALA A 644 -66.33 -3.52 48.66
CA ALA A 644 -67.71 -3.33 48.20
C ALA A 644 -68.61 -4.54 48.47
N GLN A 645 -68.08 -5.76 48.34
CA GLN A 645 -68.81 -6.98 48.70
C GLN A 645 -68.96 -7.16 50.22
N ALA A 646 -68.01 -6.66 51.01
CA ALA A 646 -68.04 -6.72 52.46
C ALA A 646 -68.91 -5.62 53.09
N LEU A 647 -69.22 -4.55 52.36
CA LEU A 647 -70.02 -3.40 52.82
C LEU A 647 -71.41 -3.80 53.38
N PRO A 648 -72.22 -4.64 52.70
CA PRO A 648 -73.50 -5.10 53.24
C PRO A 648 -73.36 -5.87 54.56
N LEU A 649 -72.37 -6.76 54.65
CA LEU A 649 -72.09 -7.54 55.86
C LEU A 649 -71.60 -6.63 56.99
N ARG A 650 -70.72 -5.67 56.70
CA ARG A 650 -70.22 -4.70 57.69
C ARG A 650 -71.34 -3.79 58.18
N ASN A 651 -72.23 -3.33 57.30
CA ASN A 651 -73.39 -2.54 57.69
C ASN A 651 -74.34 -3.36 58.59
N TYR A 652 -74.62 -4.61 58.22
CA TYR A 652 -75.41 -5.51 59.06
C TYR A 652 -74.78 -5.72 60.45
N LEU A 653 -73.48 -5.99 60.50
CA LEU A 653 -72.77 -6.13 61.77
C LEU A 653 -72.81 -4.83 62.59
N MET A 654 -72.58 -3.68 61.97
CA MET A 654 -72.62 -2.37 62.63
C MET A 654 -74.02 -1.99 63.14
N GLU A 655 -75.09 -2.41 62.46
CA GLU A 655 -76.46 -2.06 62.81
C GLU A 655 -77.06 -3.01 63.85
N PHE A 656 -76.84 -4.33 63.73
CA PHE A 656 -77.54 -5.33 64.55
C PHE A 656 -76.66 -6.01 65.60
N VAL A 657 -75.35 -6.12 65.36
CA VAL A 657 -74.46 -6.94 66.20
C VAL A 657 -73.59 -6.07 67.11
N VAL A 658 -72.98 -5.01 66.56
CA VAL A 658 -72.07 -4.13 67.28
C VAL A 658 -72.75 -3.37 68.43
N PRO A 659 -73.98 -2.82 68.31
CA PRO A 659 -74.63 -2.14 69.43
C PRO A 659 -74.88 -3.10 70.60
N SER A 660 -75.41 -4.29 70.31
CA SER A 660 -75.69 -5.35 71.30
C SER A 660 -74.42 -5.83 72.00
N ILE A 661 -73.33 -6.06 71.25
CA ILE A 661 -72.03 -6.43 71.84
C ILE A 661 -71.41 -5.26 72.61
N THR A 662 -71.52 -4.03 72.12
CA THR A 662 -70.96 -2.85 72.81
C THR A 662 -71.69 -2.60 74.13
N GLU A 663 -73.01 -2.78 74.17
CA GLU A 663 -73.79 -2.74 75.40
C GLU A 663 -73.40 -3.88 76.35
N ALA A 664 -73.28 -5.11 75.84
CA ALA A 664 -72.83 -6.26 76.62
C ALA A 664 -71.43 -6.05 77.22
N MET A 665 -70.50 -5.51 76.42
CA MET A 665 -69.14 -5.18 76.86
C MET A 665 -69.13 -4.03 77.87
N SER A 666 -69.96 -3.00 77.67
CA SER A 666 -70.11 -1.90 78.63
C SER A 666 -70.64 -2.41 79.98
N GLN A 667 -71.67 -3.27 79.98
CA GLN A 667 -72.20 -3.86 81.20
C GLN A 667 -71.21 -4.83 81.86
N CYS A 668 -70.45 -5.61 81.07
CA CYS A 668 -69.36 -6.45 81.57
C CYS A 668 -68.27 -5.61 82.26
N CYS A 669 -67.92 -4.44 81.72
CA CYS A 669 -66.96 -3.53 82.34
C CYS A 669 -67.47 -2.92 83.67
N VAL A 670 -68.79 -2.73 83.81
CA VAL A 670 -69.42 -2.23 85.04
C VAL A 670 -69.49 -3.32 86.11
N LEU A 671 -69.93 -4.53 85.74
CA LEU A 671 -70.19 -5.63 86.67
C LEU A 671 -68.90 -6.38 87.08
N LYS A 672 -67.86 -6.36 86.24
CA LYS A 672 -66.59 -7.08 86.44
C LYS A 672 -66.80 -8.52 86.94
N PRO A 673 -67.51 -9.36 86.19
CA PRO A 673 -67.72 -10.77 86.54
C PRO A 673 -66.39 -11.55 86.53
N ASP A 674 -66.33 -12.64 87.30
CA ASP A 674 -65.15 -13.50 87.40
C ASP A 674 -64.80 -14.20 86.08
N ASP A 675 -65.79 -14.48 85.23
CA ASP A 675 -65.60 -14.90 83.83
C ASP A 675 -66.31 -13.93 82.86
N PRO A 676 -65.57 -13.01 82.22
CA PRO A 676 -66.15 -12.05 81.29
C PRO A 676 -66.63 -12.68 79.97
N ILE A 677 -66.08 -13.82 79.56
CA ILE A 677 -66.45 -14.46 78.28
C ILE A 677 -67.81 -15.15 78.42
N ASP A 678 -68.00 -15.90 79.50
CA ASP A 678 -69.28 -16.59 79.77
C ASP A 678 -70.40 -15.57 80.03
N PHE A 679 -70.10 -14.49 80.76
CA PHE A 679 -71.03 -13.38 80.96
C PHE A 679 -71.49 -12.71 79.66
N LEU A 680 -70.54 -12.43 78.74
CA LEU A 680 -70.86 -11.86 77.43
C LEU A 680 -71.74 -12.82 76.59
N ALA A 681 -71.47 -14.12 76.64
CA ALA A 681 -72.25 -15.13 75.93
C ALA A 681 -73.69 -15.24 76.48
N GLU A 682 -73.86 -15.30 77.80
CA GLU A 682 -75.19 -15.30 78.43
C GLU A 682 -75.96 -14.02 78.14
N PHE A 683 -75.31 -12.86 78.22
CA PHE A 683 -75.93 -11.56 77.99
C PHE A 683 -76.46 -11.43 76.55
N LEU A 684 -75.69 -11.90 75.56
CA LEU A 684 -76.11 -11.90 74.15
C LEU A 684 -77.20 -12.93 73.87
N LEU A 685 -77.23 -14.06 74.60
CA LEU A 685 -78.31 -15.05 74.51
C LEU A 685 -79.62 -14.55 75.12
N GLN A 686 -79.55 -13.77 76.20
CA GLN A 686 -80.72 -13.20 76.89
C GLN A 686 -81.34 -12.00 76.14
N ASN A 687 -80.53 -11.14 75.53
CA ASN A 687 -80.98 -9.95 74.80
C ASN A 687 -81.22 -10.17 73.30
N ARG A 688 -81.38 -11.42 72.86
CA ARG A 688 -81.81 -11.76 71.50
C ARG A 688 -83.25 -11.29 71.28
N THR A 689 -83.42 -10.12 70.68
CA THR A 689 -84.69 -9.71 70.08
C THR A 689 -84.82 -10.38 68.71
N GLU A 690 -86.02 -10.91 68.40
CA GLU A 690 -86.35 -11.63 67.14
C GLU A 690 -86.01 -10.86 65.86
#